data_AF-A0A6A6IH35-F1
#
_entry.id   AF-A0A6A6IH35-F1
#
_cell.length_a   1.000
_cell.length_b   1.000
_cell.length_c   1.000
_cell.angle_alpha   90.00
_cell.angle_beta   90.00
_cell.angle_gamma   90.00
#
_symmetry.space_group_name_H-M   'P 1'
#
loop_
_entity.id
_entity.type
_entity.pdbx_description
1 polymer ?
#
loop_
_entity_poly.entity_id
_entity_poly.type
_entity_poly.pdbx_seq_one_letter_code
_entity_poly.pdbx_strand_id
1 'polypeptide(L)'
;MVGNFDPTAATAAVLVVKEVVKNVTRTVEDAQALAALANDAASNENRTMLAVEIPLILLAIGTVALRVYSRLGIKRKLAVDDGLIICGTICAFGRTVISCMSADDSWGFDRDGPDQASELPYYRHIFERRIAYILAVTFTRFSILTYYLRIFPPQITTLRRSTYILLFLALAQFIEVLTILSVSCRSISKLWTSDWLAFSGSHCFSSPMYSYSAAVGDSALDSLIFALPVPYVWRLSKLKTRQRVGLVVVFGLGFIVCVVALLQIPFIRRRMDYSSYFGGTINLLIAIQISLAIVAASLPDLRALVARSFPKFSPLHHRSLATAAQYGDGARGDVEQGVGREGAEQPRRGFEAARQMRKPDWLRDTLPASLMETQITQTEMSRAVSREDLGLPGRSAAFALLTSDFKERVPHRTGYLAKSVLCKGKHTYPTLKPTNKPPILTHILVKESALSHHPTTTTHLELIICLMQDAQDKPTPAHKAVIHTANSRPALCTMASTYDFIVVGGGTAGCLLAHRLSHAAARPSVLLVEAGPNPEGEYLRAPFHRYAVPFMRPDLDHGYVSTPQKQLNNREIPYSRGKGLGGSSIMNFQVYLYGSGEDYNRWAEIVGDDSWRWEHTKKSFQEIEDYDYSGASAYPHLAKPDPSLHGTKGTLKVCLPPVLEKGTLPWAESLVKSGEKVNLDFNSGDPIGVGVFPASYSKDGRTTSASAHLVNAPDNLTIWTDATVHRLEFEGTEVVGIETADGRKAMSGKEVIICGGAIDTPRLLLLNGIGPAKELEALGIKVVKDLPGVGKQLHDHVMTFLSVECDGIQNDRYSFETNEKLVAEAKGLWDTDKTGTFGLHYGTMFGGFLKLPGLEEYAEYKALDKRWQDFLSRDTVPAYEFIGGALLHPPGTVLPEGSSYMSGVAFLMNPMSEGSITLASANPGDKPILNLGFLEHPYDRRVLREGIRQTWTKLFENAEIKKSVKRRIYGPESLSDVDIDAFMKEAAGTVWHINGTAMMGKPENELACVDTDFKVFGVEGLRLADVSVCPLTTNNHTQSTAYLVGQKAADKLIAQYQLGRQARL
;
A
#
# COMPACT_ATOMS: atom_id res chain seq x y z
N MET A 1 3.39 22.81 13.87
CA MET A 1 2.13 23.57 13.75
C MET A 1 1.33 23.39 15.05
N VAL A 2 1.35 24.37 15.95
CA VAL A 2 0.51 24.40 17.16
C VAL A 2 0.05 25.84 17.33
N GLY A 3 -1.22 26.12 17.08
CA GLY A 3 -1.69 27.51 16.95
C GLY A 3 -3.14 27.63 16.50
N ASN A 4 -4.04 26.89 17.14
CA ASN A 4 -5.49 27.14 17.26
C ASN A 4 -6.10 25.92 17.98
N PHE A 5 -5.96 25.89 19.32
CA PHE A 5 -6.58 24.84 20.14
C PHE A 5 -7.97 25.34 20.57
N ASP A 6 -9.02 24.76 20.00
CA ASP A 6 -10.40 25.14 20.32
C ASP A 6 -10.78 24.58 21.72
N PRO A 7 -11.17 25.43 22.69
CA PRO A 7 -11.57 24.97 24.03
C PRO A 7 -12.72 23.95 24.02
N THR A 8 -13.59 23.99 23.01
CA THR A 8 -14.73 23.08 22.89
C THR A 8 -14.32 21.62 22.68
N ALA A 9 -13.12 21.36 22.13
CA ALA A 9 -12.64 19.99 21.91
C ALA A 9 -12.47 19.20 23.23
N ALA A 10 -12.00 19.87 24.30
CA ALA A 10 -11.90 19.26 25.62
C ALA A 10 -13.29 19.00 26.25
N THR A 11 -14.24 19.91 26.05
CA THR A 11 -15.63 19.73 26.49
C THR A 11 -16.33 18.60 25.72
N ALA A 12 -16.08 18.50 24.41
CA ALA A 12 -16.58 17.43 23.55
C ALA A 12 -16.02 16.07 23.97
N ALA A 13 -14.71 15.96 24.25
CA ALA A 13 -14.12 14.72 24.76
C ALA A 13 -14.76 14.27 26.09
N VAL A 14 -15.04 15.19 27.02
CA VAL A 14 -15.72 14.88 28.29
C VAL A 14 -17.19 14.50 28.09
N LEU A 15 -17.90 15.14 27.15
CA LEU A 15 -19.27 14.77 26.77
C LEU A 15 -19.34 13.38 26.13
N VAL A 16 -18.45 13.10 25.18
CA VAL A 16 -18.33 11.81 24.50
C VAL A 16 -17.99 10.71 25.50
N VAL A 17 -17.01 10.91 26.39
CA VAL A 17 -16.68 9.92 27.44
C VAL A 17 -17.87 9.70 28.39
N LYS A 18 -18.63 10.74 28.77
CA LYS A 18 -19.83 10.59 29.60
C LYS A 18 -20.93 9.78 28.89
N GLU A 19 -21.22 10.09 27.64
CA GLU A 19 -22.27 9.40 26.88
C GLU A 19 -21.87 7.95 26.55
N VAL A 20 -20.59 7.69 26.28
CA VAL A 20 -20.05 6.33 26.10
C VAL A 20 -20.11 5.53 27.41
N VAL A 21 -19.74 6.11 28.57
CA VAL A 21 -19.87 5.44 29.88
C VAL A 21 -21.33 5.14 30.21
N LYS A 22 -22.24 6.06 29.90
CA LYS A 22 -23.70 5.89 30.06
C LYS A 22 -24.25 4.79 29.14
N ASN A 23 -23.86 4.76 27.86
CA ASN A 23 -24.21 3.70 26.92
C ASN A 23 -23.70 2.34 27.42
N VAL A 24 -22.40 2.22 27.71
CA VAL A 24 -21.78 0.99 28.23
C VAL A 24 -22.46 0.51 29.52
N THR A 25 -22.90 1.43 30.39
CA THR A 25 -23.64 1.07 31.61
C THR A 25 -25.01 0.46 31.28
N ARG A 26 -25.80 1.10 30.39
CA ARG A 26 -27.10 0.57 29.94
C ARG A 26 -26.95 -0.78 29.22
N THR A 27 -25.93 -0.89 28.37
CA THR A 27 -25.56 -2.11 27.65
C THR A 27 -25.14 -3.27 28.57
N VAL A 28 -24.74 -3.00 29.83
CA VAL A 28 -24.54 -4.04 30.86
C VAL A 28 -25.85 -4.50 31.49
N GLU A 29 -26.89 -3.64 31.53
CA GLU A 29 -28.24 -4.00 31.99
C GLU A 29 -28.98 -4.85 30.95
N ASP A 30 -28.75 -4.58 29.65
CA ASP A 30 -29.31 -5.33 28.50
C ASP A 30 -28.74 -6.77 28.35
N ALA A 31 -27.91 -7.25 29.28
CA ALA A 31 -27.15 -8.51 29.16
C ALA A 31 -27.98 -9.80 29.00
N GLN A 32 -29.30 -9.77 29.23
CA GLN A 32 -30.21 -10.89 28.92
C GLN A 32 -30.44 -11.07 27.41
N ALA A 33 -30.35 -9.99 26.61
CA ALA A 33 -30.50 -10.06 25.16
C ALA A 33 -29.35 -10.82 24.47
N LEU A 34 -28.19 -10.92 25.12
CA LEU A 34 -27.00 -11.61 24.58
C LEU A 34 -27.25 -13.10 24.28
N ALA A 35 -28.19 -13.73 24.99
CA ALA A 35 -28.59 -15.12 24.78
C ALA A 35 -29.61 -15.31 23.65
N ALA A 36 -30.30 -14.24 23.23
CA ALA A 36 -31.23 -14.25 22.09
C ALA A 36 -30.50 -13.98 20.77
N LEU A 37 -29.70 -12.90 20.72
CA LEU A 37 -28.92 -12.48 19.55
C LEU A 37 -27.99 -13.57 19.01
N ALA A 38 -27.49 -14.45 19.87
CA ALA A 38 -26.63 -15.57 19.49
C ALA A 38 -27.31 -16.60 18.56
N ASN A 39 -28.64 -16.62 18.45
CA ASN A 39 -29.38 -17.54 17.58
C ASN A 39 -29.75 -16.95 16.20
N ASP A 40 -29.93 -15.63 16.10
CA ASP A 40 -30.51 -14.97 14.90
C ASP A 40 -29.48 -14.44 13.88
N ALA A 41 -28.20 -14.25 14.28
CA ALA A 41 -27.19 -13.61 13.44
C ALA A 41 -27.10 -14.19 12.00
N ALA A 42 -27.15 -13.34 10.98
CA ALA A 42 -27.53 -13.71 9.62
C ALA A 42 -26.41 -14.27 8.70
N SER A 43 -25.16 -14.42 9.17
CA SER A 43 -24.06 -14.97 8.36
C SER A 43 -23.22 -16.03 9.09
N ASN A 44 -22.63 -16.96 8.32
CA ASN A 44 -21.79 -18.04 8.88
C ASN A 44 -20.51 -17.52 9.56
N GLU A 45 -19.93 -16.41 9.08
CA GLU A 45 -18.67 -15.88 9.62
C GLU A 45 -18.87 -15.04 10.89
N ASN A 46 -19.95 -14.23 10.95
CA ASN A 46 -20.30 -13.50 12.16
C ASN A 46 -20.59 -14.47 13.33
N ARG A 47 -21.25 -15.60 13.03
CA ARG A 47 -21.45 -16.71 13.99
C ARG A 47 -20.11 -17.28 14.49
N THR A 48 -19.15 -17.54 13.61
CA THR A 48 -17.81 -18.04 14.00
C THR A 48 -17.05 -17.04 14.87
N MET A 49 -17.13 -15.73 14.60
CA MET A 49 -16.48 -14.72 15.45
C MET A 49 -17.10 -14.64 16.84
N LEU A 50 -18.44 -14.58 16.94
CA LEU A 50 -19.14 -14.52 18.24
C LEU A 50 -18.95 -15.80 19.05
N ALA A 51 -18.89 -16.97 18.39
CA ALA A 51 -18.59 -18.26 19.01
C ALA A 51 -17.18 -18.36 19.62
N VAL A 52 -16.25 -17.47 19.26
CA VAL A 52 -14.93 -17.35 19.90
C VAL A 52 -14.88 -16.21 20.91
N GLU A 53 -15.46 -15.05 20.59
CA GLU A 53 -15.39 -13.87 21.47
C GLU A 53 -16.18 -14.07 22.79
N ILE A 54 -17.39 -14.65 22.73
CA ILE A 54 -18.24 -14.83 23.92
C ILE A 54 -17.63 -15.83 24.95
N PRO A 55 -17.17 -17.04 24.57
CA PRO A 55 -16.54 -17.95 25.53
C PRO A 55 -15.25 -17.41 26.15
N LEU A 56 -14.46 -16.63 25.40
CA LEU A 56 -13.21 -16.05 25.89
C LEU A 56 -13.45 -14.96 26.95
N ILE A 57 -14.44 -14.07 26.75
CA ILE A 57 -14.75 -13.07 27.78
C ILE A 57 -15.38 -13.71 29.03
N LEU A 58 -16.21 -14.75 28.87
CA LEU A 58 -16.77 -15.51 29.99
C LEU A 58 -15.67 -16.23 30.80
N LEU A 59 -14.66 -16.80 30.13
CA LEU A 59 -13.48 -17.37 30.78
C LEU A 59 -12.68 -16.30 31.54
N ALA A 60 -12.51 -15.10 30.99
CA ALA A 60 -11.83 -13.99 31.64
C ALA A 60 -12.59 -13.51 32.89
N ILE A 61 -13.91 -13.30 32.78
CA ILE A 61 -14.80 -12.94 33.90
C ILE A 61 -14.75 -14.00 35.00
N GLY A 62 -14.88 -15.28 34.66
CA GLY A 62 -14.80 -16.39 35.61
C GLY A 62 -13.44 -16.45 36.32
N THR A 63 -12.34 -16.23 35.58
CA THR A 63 -10.98 -16.21 36.15
C THR A 63 -10.80 -15.03 37.13
N VAL A 64 -11.36 -13.86 36.84
CA VAL A 64 -11.31 -12.68 37.72
C VAL A 64 -12.23 -12.85 38.93
N ALA A 65 -13.42 -13.43 38.78
CA ALA A 65 -14.29 -13.79 39.90
C ALA A 65 -13.61 -14.78 40.87
N LEU A 66 -12.92 -15.80 40.34
CA LEU A 66 -12.11 -16.73 41.13
C LEU A 66 -10.91 -16.04 41.82
N ARG A 67 -10.30 -15.01 41.19
CA ARG A 67 -9.24 -14.19 41.79
C ARG A 67 -9.77 -13.37 42.96
N VAL A 68 -10.90 -12.68 42.77
CA VAL A 68 -11.57 -11.91 43.83
C VAL A 68 -12.01 -12.82 44.98
N TYR A 69 -12.55 -14.02 44.69
CA TYR A 69 -12.86 -15.02 45.69
C TYR A 69 -11.63 -15.53 46.46
N SER A 70 -10.52 -15.82 45.76
CA SER A 70 -9.23 -16.16 46.39
C SER A 70 -8.73 -15.02 47.31
N ARG A 71 -8.89 -13.77 46.86
CA ARG A 71 -8.46 -12.56 47.59
C ARG A 71 -9.29 -12.26 48.83
N LEU A 72 -10.60 -12.35 48.76
CA LEU A 72 -11.51 -12.08 49.89
C LEU A 72 -11.68 -13.32 50.78
N GLY A 73 -12.04 -14.46 50.20
CA GLY A 73 -12.37 -15.71 50.91
C GLY A 73 -11.18 -16.51 51.45
N ILE A 74 -9.94 -16.23 51.01
CA ILE A 74 -8.72 -16.84 51.55
C ILE A 74 -7.77 -15.80 52.14
N LYS A 75 -7.43 -14.74 51.38
CA LYS A 75 -6.45 -13.73 51.83
C LYS A 75 -7.06 -12.58 52.67
N ARG A 76 -8.39 -12.46 52.73
CA ARG A 76 -9.15 -11.38 53.42
C ARG A 76 -8.70 -9.95 53.08
N LYS A 77 -8.07 -9.72 51.92
CA LYS A 77 -7.54 -8.41 51.52
C LYS A 77 -7.43 -8.29 49.98
N LEU A 78 -8.10 -7.28 49.43
CA LEU A 78 -7.89 -6.81 48.06
C LEU A 78 -6.64 -5.91 48.00
N ALA A 79 -6.03 -5.84 46.83
CA ALA A 79 -4.96 -4.90 46.50
C ALA A 79 -5.31 -4.09 45.25
N VAL A 80 -4.52 -3.06 44.94
CA VAL A 80 -4.78 -2.12 43.83
C VAL A 80 -4.89 -2.84 42.48
N ASP A 81 -4.05 -3.85 42.25
CA ASP A 81 -4.09 -4.73 41.07
C ASP A 81 -5.40 -5.53 40.95
N ASP A 82 -6.06 -5.86 42.06
CA ASP A 82 -7.35 -6.56 42.03
C ASP A 82 -8.49 -5.59 41.62
N GLY A 83 -8.42 -4.33 42.02
CA GLY A 83 -9.35 -3.29 41.54
C GLY A 83 -9.15 -2.95 40.07
N LEU A 84 -7.89 -2.80 39.65
CA LEU A 84 -7.52 -2.50 38.26
C LEU A 84 -7.97 -3.60 37.29
N ILE A 85 -7.80 -4.90 37.63
CA ILE A 85 -8.24 -5.97 36.73
C ILE A 85 -9.78 -6.04 36.62
N ILE A 86 -10.52 -5.70 37.67
CA ILE A 86 -11.99 -5.61 37.61
C ILE A 86 -12.40 -4.52 36.63
N CYS A 87 -11.81 -3.31 36.72
CA CYS A 87 -12.06 -2.24 35.75
C CYS A 87 -11.73 -2.65 34.31
N GLY A 88 -10.59 -3.31 34.09
CA GLY A 88 -10.21 -3.83 32.78
C GLY A 88 -11.18 -4.88 32.23
N THR A 89 -11.69 -5.75 33.10
CA THR A 89 -12.67 -6.80 32.74
C THR A 89 -14.05 -6.22 32.42
N ILE A 90 -14.49 -5.19 33.14
CA ILE A 90 -15.74 -4.47 32.83
C ILE A 90 -15.63 -3.78 31.46
N CYS A 91 -14.49 -3.15 31.15
CA CYS A 91 -14.26 -2.53 29.84
C CYS A 91 -14.19 -3.58 28.71
N ALA A 92 -13.55 -4.73 28.96
CA ALA A 92 -13.50 -5.84 28.01
C ALA A 92 -14.88 -6.44 27.73
N PHE A 93 -15.70 -6.63 28.78
CA PHE A 93 -17.08 -7.07 28.64
C PHE A 93 -17.92 -6.05 27.87
N GLY A 94 -17.83 -4.77 28.21
CA GLY A 94 -18.49 -3.70 27.46
C GLY A 94 -18.13 -3.70 25.97
N ARG A 95 -16.84 -3.88 25.62
CA ARG A 95 -16.41 -4.05 24.23
C ARG A 95 -17.12 -5.24 23.56
N THR A 96 -17.23 -6.38 24.26
CA THR A 96 -17.87 -7.58 23.71
C THR A 96 -19.38 -7.46 23.59
N VAL A 97 -20.08 -6.73 24.46
CA VAL A 97 -21.51 -6.47 24.21
C VAL A 97 -21.70 -5.53 23.01
N ILE A 98 -20.84 -4.52 22.82
CA ILE A 98 -20.87 -3.67 21.62
C ILE A 98 -20.50 -4.47 20.35
N SER A 99 -19.62 -5.48 20.46
CA SER A 99 -19.39 -6.49 19.39
C SER A 99 -20.67 -7.24 19.04
N CYS A 100 -21.42 -7.73 20.04
CA CYS A 100 -22.68 -8.44 19.82
C CYS A 100 -23.80 -7.53 19.29
N MET A 101 -23.84 -6.26 19.69
CA MET A 101 -24.84 -5.30 19.19
C MET A 101 -24.61 -4.95 17.71
N SER A 102 -23.36 -4.90 17.25
CA SER A 102 -23.04 -4.72 15.83
C SER A 102 -22.92 -6.05 15.08
N ALA A 103 -23.60 -7.11 15.51
CA ALA A 103 -23.59 -8.40 14.82
C ALA A 103 -24.17 -8.29 13.39
N ASP A 104 -25.09 -7.35 13.21
CA ASP A 104 -25.88 -7.14 11.99
C ASP A 104 -25.33 -6.00 11.11
N ASP A 105 -24.40 -5.16 11.62
CA ASP A 105 -23.77 -4.06 10.87
C ASP A 105 -22.67 -4.53 9.87
N SER A 106 -22.75 -5.77 9.37
CA SER A 106 -21.81 -6.41 8.41
C SER A 106 -20.30 -6.36 8.71
N TRP A 107 -19.88 -5.88 9.88
CA TRP A 107 -18.51 -5.75 10.41
C TRP A 107 -17.47 -5.00 9.56
N GLY A 108 -17.80 -4.62 8.33
CA GLY A 108 -16.82 -4.36 7.28
C GLY A 108 -16.12 -5.66 6.89
N PHE A 109 -16.90 -6.61 6.38
CA PHE A 109 -16.46 -7.68 5.47
C PHE A 109 -16.90 -7.41 4.02
N ASP A 110 -18.03 -6.72 3.85
CA ASP A 110 -18.50 -6.22 2.57
C ASP A 110 -17.48 -5.26 1.93
N ARG A 111 -17.38 -5.32 0.60
CA ARG A 111 -16.51 -4.46 -0.21
C ARG A 111 -16.99 -3.01 -0.22
N ASP A 112 -18.30 -2.79 -0.21
CA ASP A 112 -18.91 -1.49 -0.45
C ASP A 112 -19.30 -0.77 0.85
N GLY A 113 -19.34 -1.49 1.97
CA GLY A 113 -19.52 -0.95 3.32
C GLY A 113 -20.74 -1.51 4.03
N PRO A 114 -21.21 -0.88 5.12
CA PRO A 114 -22.56 -1.08 5.63
C PRO A 114 -23.59 -0.45 4.68
N ASP A 115 -24.83 -0.97 4.69
CA ASP A 115 -25.96 -0.27 4.07
C ASP A 115 -26.09 1.17 4.58
N GLN A 116 -26.57 2.09 3.74
CA GLN A 116 -26.77 3.50 4.12
C GLN A 116 -27.68 3.70 5.37
N ALA A 117 -28.49 2.68 5.71
CA ALA A 117 -29.29 2.63 6.93
C ALA A 117 -28.51 2.17 8.19
N SER A 118 -27.45 1.36 8.04
CA SER A 118 -26.60 0.82 9.12
C SER A 118 -25.23 1.50 9.23
N GLU A 119 -24.80 2.33 8.27
CA GLU A 119 -23.54 3.10 8.34
C GLU A 119 -23.40 3.93 9.63
N LEU A 120 -24.46 4.64 10.03
CA LEU A 120 -24.40 5.52 11.21
C LEU A 120 -24.30 4.73 12.54
N PRO A 121 -25.07 3.64 12.76
CA PRO A 121 -24.77 2.63 13.78
C PRO A 121 -23.34 2.07 13.72
N TYR A 122 -22.89 1.61 12.55
CA TYR A 122 -21.59 0.97 12.36
C TYR A 122 -20.41 1.86 12.79
N TYR A 123 -20.35 3.10 12.28
CA TYR A 123 -19.28 4.03 12.61
C TYR A 123 -19.29 4.44 14.10
N ARG A 124 -20.49 4.56 14.70
CA ARG A 124 -20.65 4.77 16.13
C ARG A 124 -20.12 3.57 16.95
N HIS A 125 -20.51 2.35 16.61
CA HIS A 125 -20.10 1.16 17.34
C HIS A 125 -18.61 0.83 17.17
N ILE A 126 -17.99 1.17 16.03
CA ILE A 126 -16.52 1.17 15.89
C ILE A 126 -15.86 2.12 16.90
N PHE A 127 -16.39 3.33 17.04
CA PHE A 127 -15.84 4.34 17.95
C PHE A 127 -16.02 3.93 19.42
N GLU A 128 -17.20 3.42 19.79
CA GLU A 128 -17.48 2.87 21.13
C GLU A 128 -16.59 1.66 21.46
N ARG A 129 -16.39 0.71 20.52
CA ARG A 129 -15.45 -0.42 20.67
C ARG A 129 -14.01 0.04 20.88
N ARG A 130 -13.57 1.11 20.20
CA ARG A 130 -12.20 1.66 20.34
C ARG A 130 -11.94 2.20 21.75
N ILE A 131 -12.88 2.96 22.32
CA ILE A 131 -12.75 3.45 23.71
C ILE A 131 -12.71 2.28 24.70
N ALA A 132 -13.60 1.30 24.55
CA ALA A 132 -13.65 0.13 25.42
C ALA A 132 -12.36 -0.73 25.34
N TYR A 133 -11.77 -0.90 24.15
CA TYR A 133 -10.47 -1.53 23.94
C TYR A 133 -9.35 -0.85 24.73
N ILE A 134 -9.16 0.46 24.53
CA ILE A 134 -8.07 1.25 25.13
C ILE A 134 -8.12 1.16 26.66
N LEU A 135 -9.31 1.29 27.24
CA LEU A 135 -9.52 1.19 28.69
C LEU A 135 -9.21 -0.23 29.21
N ALA A 136 -9.74 -1.27 28.54
CA ALA A 136 -9.52 -2.66 28.93
C ALA A 136 -8.03 -3.04 28.96
N VAL A 137 -7.30 -2.67 27.90
CA VAL A 137 -5.86 -2.92 27.78
C VAL A 137 -5.07 -2.12 28.84
N THR A 138 -5.36 -0.83 29.00
CA THR A 138 -4.64 0.04 29.94
C THR A 138 -4.81 -0.43 31.39
N PHE A 139 -6.03 -0.72 31.83
CA PHE A 139 -6.29 -1.26 33.17
C PHE A 139 -5.65 -2.63 33.39
N THR A 140 -5.62 -3.49 32.37
CA THR A 140 -4.95 -4.81 32.45
C THR A 140 -3.43 -4.65 32.59
N ARG A 141 -2.79 -3.78 31.78
CA ARG A 141 -1.35 -3.45 31.93
C ARG A 141 -1.03 -2.88 33.30
N PHE A 142 -1.84 -1.94 33.80
CA PHE A 142 -1.66 -1.39 35.15
C PHE A 142 -1.85 -2.44 36.25
N SER A 143 -2.78 -3.40 36.11
CA SER A 143 -2.88 -4.54 37.04
C SER A 143 -1.59 -5.38 37.02
N ILE A 144 -1.02 -5.67 35.85
CA ILE A 144 0.20 -6.49 35.74
C ILE A 144 1.41 -5.76 36.33
N LEU A 145 1.57 -4.47 36.03
CA LEU A 145 2.68 -3.66 36.53
C LEU A 145 2.59 -3.40 38.05
N THR A 146 1.40 -3.16 38.59
CA THR A 146 1.21 -3.05 40.05
C THR A 146 1.36 -4.40 40.76
N TYR A 147 0.97 -5.50 40.12
CA TYR A 147 1.26 -6.88 40.57
C TYR A 147 2.77 -7.14 40.65
N TYR A 148 3.55 -6.72 39.65
CA TYR A 148 5.02 -6.80 39.66
C TYR A 148 5.66 -5.89 40.74
N LEU A 149 5.20 -4.65 40.90
CA LEU A 149 5.67 -3.75 41.97
C LEU A 149 5.43 -4.29 43.40
N ARG A 150 4.50 -5.24 43.57
CA ARG A 150 4.28 -5.93 44.85
C ARG A 150 5.19 -7.15 45.05
N ILE A 151 5.66 -7.78 43.97
CA ILE A 151 6.49 -9.01 44.04
C ILE A 151 7.99 -8.74 43.97
N PHE A 152 8.43 -7.71 43.23
CA PHE A 152 9.85 -7.36 43.19
C PHE A 152 10.28 -6.75 44.53
N PRO A 153 11.16 -7.41 45.30
CA PRO A 153 11.51 -6.96 46.64
C PRO A 153 12.26 -5.61 46.59
N PRO A 154 12.16 -4.76 47.63
CA PRO A 154 12.72 -3.40 47.61
C PRO A 154 14.20 -3.30 47.23
N GLN A 155 14.97 -4.34 47.54
CA GLN A 155 16.40 -4.45 47.25
C GLN A 155 16.72 -4.49 45.74
N ILE A 156 15.80 -4.97 44.89
CA ILE A 156 16.03 -5.05 43.43
C ILE A 156 15.53 -3.76 42.77
N THR A 157 16.24 -2.67 43.05
CA THR A 157 15.89 -1.31 42.63
C THR A 157 15.76 -1.17 41.11
N THR A 158 16.58 -1.88 40.32
CA THR A 158 16.54 -1.86 38.85
C THR A 158 15.19 -2.31 38.30
N LEU A 159 14.70 -3.50 38.69
CA LEU A 159 13.41 -4.00 38.20
C LEU A 159 12.25 -3.11 38.64
N ARG A 160 12.28 -2.60 39.88
CA ARG A 160 11.26 -1.66 40.37
C ARG A 160 11.26 -0.36 39.55
N ARG A 161 12.42 0.21 39.25
CA ARG A 161 12.56 1.37 38.35
C ARG A 161 12.02 1.07 36.95
N SER A 162 12.40 -0.04 36.33
CA SER A 162 11.85 -0.48 35.04
C SER A 162 10.33 -0.67 35.06
N THR A 163 9.77 -1.15 36.18
CA THR A 163 8.31 -1.29 36.33
C THR A 163 7.61 0.08 36.39
N TYR A 164 8.18 1.06 37.08
CA TYR A 164 7.67 2.44 37.09
C TYR A 164 7.81 3.12 35.71
N ILE A 165 8.91 2.88 34.98
CA ILE A 165 9.10 3.37 33.62
C ILE A 165 8.03 2.78 32.68
N LEU A 166 7.77 1.47 32.74
CA LEU A 166 6.72 0.85 31.94
C LEU A 166 5.30 1.31 32.33
N LEU A 167 5.07 1.66 33.60
CA LEU A 167 3.80 2.24 34.03
C LEU A 167 3.62 3.68 33.52
N PHE A 168 4.70 4.46 33.43
CA PHE A 168 4.71 5.77 32.77
C PHE A 168 4.50 5.62 31.25
N LEU A 169 5.19 4.71 30.57
CA LEU A 169 5.05 4.48 29.13
C LEU A 169 3.64 3.98 28.76
N ALA A 170 3.04 3.09 29.56
CA ALA A 170 1.65 2.67 29.36
C ALA A 170 0.65 3.81 29.59
N LEU A 171 0.92 4.72 30.52
CA LEU A 171 0.13 5.95 30.71
C LEU A 171 0.31 6.93 29.54
N ALA A 172 1.53 7.07 29.02
CA ALA A 172 1.82 7.92 27.86
C ALA A 172 1.12 7.41 26.61
N GLN A 173 1.19 6.10 26.31
CA GLN A 173 0.46 5.46 25.22
C GLN A 173 -1.06 5.65 25.36
N PHE A 174 -1.60 5.49 26.57
CA PHE A 174 -3.02 5.76 26.83
C PHE A 174 -3.42 7.21 26.50
N ILE A 175 -2.62 8.18 26.95
CA ILE A 175 -2.85 9.60 26.67
C ILE A 175 -2.72 9.90 25.17
N GLU A 176 -1.70 9.36 24.49
CA GLU A 176 -1.47 9.54 23.06
C GLU A 176 -2.65 8.99 22.24
N VAL A 177 -2.99 7.71 22.41
CA VAL A 177 -4.05 7.04 21.65
C VAL A 177 -5.42 7.69 21.93
N LEU A 178 -5.72 8.04 23.19
CA LEU A 178 -6.94 8.77 23.54
C LEU A 178 -6.99 10.19 22.95
N THR A 179 -5.85 10.89 22.90
CA THR A 179 -5.75 12.22 22.30
C THR A 179 -5.99 12.14 20.79
N ILE A 180 -5.30 11.24 20.07
CA ILE A 180 -5.48 11.05 18.62
C ILE A 180 -6.93 10.66 18.31
N LEU A 181 -7.54 9.77 19.11
CA LEU A 181 -8.95 9.39 18.94
C LEU A 181 -9.91 10.59 19.17
N SER A 182 -9.61 11.45 20.14
CA SER A 182 -10.44 12.62 20.49
C SER A 182 -10.31 13.79 19.49
N VAL A 183 -9.13 13.99 18.89
CA VAL A 183 -8.89 15.01 17.84
C VAL A 183 -8.96 14.46 16.42
N SER A 184 -9.41 13.20 16.26
CA SER A 184 -9.42 12.45 15.00
C SER A 184 -10.19 13.13 13.88
N CYS A 185 -11.21 13.94 14.20
CA CYS A 185 -11.97 14.76 13.27
C CYS A 185 -12.29 16.12 13.92
N ARG A 186 -12.26 17.20 13.12
CA ARG A 186 -12.48 18.59 13.59
C ARG A 186 -13.86 18.82 14.24
N SER A 187 -14.87 18.03 13.88
CA SER A 187 -16.20 18.05 14.49
C SER A 187 -16.72 16.62 14.63
N ILE A 188 -16.14 15.87 15.58
CA ILE A 188 -16.45 14.45 15.80
C ILE A 188 -17.96 14.20 16.02
N SER A 189 -18.67 15.18 16.60
CA SER A 189 -20.13 15.17 16.78
C SER A 189 -20.95 15.02 15.49
N LYS A 190 -20.40 15.40 14.33
CA LYS A 190 -21.07 15.29 13.03
C LYS A 190 -20.95 13.91 12.37
N LEU A 191 -20.12 13.02 12.91
CA LEU A 191 -20.08 11.60 12.53
C LEU A 191 -21.31 10.80 13.02
N TRP A 192 -22.19 11.43 13.81
CA TRP A 192 -23.36 10.80 14.44
C TRP A 192 -24.67 11.54 14.08
N THR A 193 -24.66 12.23 12.93
CA THR A 193 -25.80 12.98 12.36
C THR A 193 -25.99 12.60 10.89
N SER A 194 -27.22 12.69 10.38
CA SER A 194 -27.56 12.49 8.95
C SER A 194 -26.66 13.23 7.96
N ASP A 195 -26.20 14.40 8.36
CA ASP A 195 -25.49 15.36 7.50
C ASP A 195 -24.03 14.96 7.19
N TRP A 196 -23.60 13.77 7.62
CA TRP A 196 -22.24 13.27 7.44
C TRP A 196 -21.85 13.07 5.97
N LEU A 197 -22.82 12.82 5.07
CA LEU A 197 -22.58 12.78 3.62
C LEU A 197 -22.28 14.16 3.01
N ALA A 198 -22.68 15.25 3.68
CA ALA A 198 -22.34 16.63 3.29
C ALA A 198 -21.01 17.10 3.91
N PHE A 199 -20.22 16.21 4.53
CA PHE A 199 -19.08 16.55 5.39
C PHE A 199 -17.74 16.71 4.64
N SER A 200 -17.76 17.19 3.39
CA SER A 200 -16.60 17.33 2.50
C SER A 200 -15.54 18.37 2.94
N GLY A 201 -15.73 19.04 4.09
CA GLY A 201 -14.97 20.21 4.53
C GLY A 201 -14.13 20.04 5.81
N SER A 202 -13.86 18.82 6.28
CA SER A 202 -13.06 18.61 7.50
C SER A 202 -12.04 17.47 7.37
N HIS A 203 -10.76 17.79 7.58
CA HIS A 203 -9.69 16.79 7.64
C HIS A 203 -9.88 15.89 8.87
N CYS A 204 -10.25 14.63 8.63
CA CYS A 204 -10.14 13.56 9.61
C CYS A 204 -8.81 12.81 9.41
N PHE A 205 -8.23 12.27 10.49
CA PHE A 205 -7.07 11.40 10.42
C PHE A 205 -7.44 10.02 9.85
N SER A 206 -6.53 9.43 9.07
CA SER A 206 -6.71 8.09 8.50
C SER A 206 -6.94 7.04 9.60
N SER A 207 -8.13 6.44 9.58
CA SER A 207 -8.59 5.46 10.58
C SER A 207 -7.70 4.20 10.64
N PRO A 208 -7.19 3.65 9.51
CA PRO A 208 -6.16 2.61 9.52
C PRO A 208 -4.81 3.07 10.11
N MET A 209 -4.36 4.29 9.82
CA MET A 209 -3.08 4.83 10.33
C MET A 209 -3.10 4.93 11.87
N TYR A 210 -4.22 5.38 12.45
CA TYR A 210 -4.44 5.36 13.89
C TYR A 210 -4.38 3.94 14.48
N SER A 211 -5.04 2.97 13.84
CA SER A 211 -4.99 1.57 14.29
C SER A 211 -3.58 0.98 14.18
N TYR A 212 -2.78 1.41 13.19
CA TYR A 212 -1.40 0.97 13.03
C TYR A 212 -0.48 1.49 14.14
N SER A 213 -0.52 2.79 14.47
CA SER A 213 0.30 3.33 15.56
C SER A 213 -0.07 2.74 16.92
N ALA A 214 -1.38 2.55 17.18
CA ALA A 214 -1.86 1.88 18.38
C ALA A 214 -1.33 0.44 18.49
N ALA A 215 -1.49 -0.39 17.45
CA ALA A 215 -1.07 -1.80 17.48
C ALA A 215 0.46 -1.98 17.61
N VAL A 216 1.26 -1.07 17.04
CA VAL A 216 2.72 -1.06 17.21
C VAL A 216 3.11 -0.72 18.66
N GLY A 217 2.54 0.33 19.24
CA GLY A 217 2.77 0.71 20.64
C GLY A 217 2.29 -0.35 21.63
N ASP A 218 1.12 -0.96 21.35
CA ASP A 218 0.57 -2.06 22.14
C ASP A 218 1.48 -3.30 22.13
N SER A 219 1.94 -3.72 20.95
CA SER A 219 2.83 -4.89 20.79
C SER A 219 4.18 -4.68 21.49
N ALA A 220 4.72 -3.46 21.42
CA ALA A 220 5.96 -3.09 22.10
C ALA A 220 5.80 -3.11 23.63
N LEU A 221 4.73 -2.52 24.16
CA LEU A 221 4.44 -2.51 25.60
C LEU A 221 4.17 -3.91 26.14
N ASP A 222 3.34 -4.72 25.47
CA ASP A 222 3.03 -6.07 25.92
C ASP A 222 4.30 -6.94 25.96
N SER A 223 5.17 -6.84 24.94
CA SER A 223 6.45 -7.54 24.89
C SER A 223 7.42 -7.10 26.00
N LEU A 224 7.50 -5.81 26.31
CA LEU A 224 8.35 -5.29 27.38
C LEU A 224 7.83 -5.68 28.78
N ILE A 225 6.51 -5.66 28.99
CA ILE A 225 5.86 -6.10 30.22
C ILE A 225 6.09 -7.61 30.43
N PHE A 226 5.96 -8.41 29.37
CA PHE A 226 6.22 -9.85 29.38
C PHE A 226 7.67 -10.21 29.70
N ALA A 227 8.63 -9.48 29.12
CA ALA A 227 10.06 -9.72 29.33
C ALA A 227 10.53 -9.33 30.74
N LEU A 228 9.96 -8.28 31.34
CA LEU A 228 10.40 -7.69 32.62
C LEU A 228 10.64 -8.70 33.77
N PRO A 229 9.74 -9.66 34.09
CA PRO A 229 9.97 -10.63 35.15
C PRO A 229 10.93 -11.79 34.78
N VAL A 230 11.26 -12.03 33.50
CA VAL A 230 12.03 -13.21 33.07
C VAL A 230 13.42 -13.28 33.72
N PRO A 231 14.25 -12.21 33.77
CA PRO A 231 15.56 -12.25 34.42
C PRO A 231 15.49 -12.49 35.94
N TYR A 232 14.39 -12.10 36.60
CA TYR A 232 14.16 -12.40 38.00
C TYR A 232 13.80 -13.87 38.19
N VAL A 233 12.88 -14.38 37.36
CA VAL A 233 12.38 -15.76 37.39
C VAL A 233 13.48 -16.78 37.11
N TRP A 234 14.35 -16.55 36.13
CA TRP A 234 15.47 -17.47 35.83
C TRP A 234 16.52 -17.54 36.95
N ARG A 235 16.66 -16.48 37.77
CA ARG A 235 17.55 -16.49 38.95
C ARG A 235 17.00 -17.29 40.14
N LEU A 236 15.73 -17.76 40.09
CA LEU A 236 15.12 -18.58 41.14
C LEU A 236 15.53 -20.06 41.01
N SER A 237 16.81 -20.36 41.24
CA SER A 237 17.42 -21.70 41.09
C SER A 237 16.79 -22.83 41.92
N LYS A 238 15.98 -22.50 42.94
CA LYS A 238 15.39 -23.46 43.90
C LYS A 238 13.88 -23.71 43.69
N LEU A 239 13.34 -23.49 42.49
CA LEU A 239 11.92 -23.77 42.17
C LEU A 239 11.62 -25.27 42.00
N LYS A 240 10.72 -25.81 42.83
CA LYS A 240 10.19 -27.19 42.71
C LYS A 240 9.39 -27.36 41.41
N THR A 241 9.42 -28.56 40.82
CA THR A 241 8.80 -28.87 39.50
C THR A 241 7.35 -28.39 39.36
N ARG A 242 6.49 -28.61 40.38
CA ARG A 242 5.08 -28.13 40.36
C ARG A 242 4.96 -26.60 40.29
N GLN A 243 5.93 -25.85 40.83
CA GLN A 243 5.97 -24.38 40.70
C GLN A 243 6.45 -23.97 39.31
N ARG A 244 7.40 -24.72 38.71
CA ARG A 244 7.87 -24.50 37.34
C ARG A 244 6.74 -24.69 36.32
N VAL A 245 5.90 -25.71 36.47
CA VAL A 245 4.72 -25.93 35.60
C VAL A 245 3.74 -24.76 35.65
N GLY A 246 3.31 -24.31 36.84
CA GLY A 246 2.40 -23.17 36.95
C GLY A 246 2.99 -21.86 36.41
N LEU A 247 4.31 -21.71 36.47
CA LEU A 247 5.04 -20.59 35.90
C LEU A 247 5.05 -20.65 34.36
N VAL A 248 5.34 -21.83 33.79
CA VAL A 248 5.29 -22.08 32.33
C VAL A 248 3.88 -21.81 31.76
N VAL A 249 2.80 -22.14 32.47
CA VAL A 249 1.44 -21.82 32.01
C VAL A 249 1.20 -20.30 31.94
N VAL A 250 1.61 -19.54 32.97
CA VAL A 250 1.43 -18.08 32.99
C VAL A 250 2.30 -17.40 31.91
N PHE A 251 3.56 -17.81 31.75
CA PHE A 251 4.42 -17.28 30.69
C PHE A 251 4.00 -17.75 29.29
N GLY A 252 3.45 -18.97 29.13
CA GLY A 252 2.91 -19.43 27.85
C GLY A 252 1.74 -18.58 27.37
N LEU A 253 0.80 -18.26 28.26
CA LEU A 253 -0.32 -17.37 27.95
C LEU A 253 0.15 -15.92 27.70
N GLY A 254 1.10 -15.41 28.48
CA GLY A 254 1.70 -14.09 28.23
C GLY A 254 2.42 -14.00 26.87
N PHE A 255 3.10 -15.07 26.45
CA PHE A 255 3.72 -15.17 25.14
C PHE A 255 2.68 -15.18 24.01
N ILE A 256 1.59 -15.95 24.15
CA ILE A 256 0.48 -15.97 23.19
C ILE A 256 -0.13 -14.57 23.02
N VAL A 257 -0.33 -13.81 24.11
CA VAL A 257 -0.80 -12.41 24.05
C VAL A 257 0.15 -11.54 23.22
N CYS A 258 1.47 -11.65 23.42
CA CYS A 258 2.46 -10.89 22.64
C CYS A 258 2.46 -11.28 21.15
N VAL A 259 2.35 -12.59 20.84
CA VAL A 259 2.25 -13.08 19.45
C VAL A 259 0.97 -12.57 18.79
N VAL A 260 -0.17 -12.62 19.48
CA VAL A 260 -1.47 -12.14 18.95
C VAL A 260 -1.47 -10.62 18.75
N ALA A 261 -0.79 -9.84 19.61
CA ALA A 261 -0.58 -8.42 19.39
C ALA A 261 0.27 -8.16 18.11
N LEU A 262 1.43 -8.82 18.00
CA LEU A 262 2.31 -8.70 16.83
C LEU A 262 1.63 -9.12 15.52
N LEU A 263 0.76 -10.15 15.55
CA LEU A 263 -0.02 -10.60 14.40
C LEU A 263 -1.06 -9.58 13.93
N GLN A 264 -1.52 -8.64 14.77
CA GLN A 264 -2.44 -7.58 14.32
C GLN A 264 -1.76 -6.60 13.35
N ILE A 265 -0.46 -6.34 13.53
CA ILE A 265 0.30 -5.36 12.72
C ILE A 265 0.22 -5.65 11.21
N PRO A 266 0.50 -6.87 10.69
CA PRO A 266 0.37 -7.16 9.25
C PRO A 266 -1.08 -7.12 8.75
N PHE A 267 -2.08 -7.51 9.54
CA PHE A 267 -3.49 -7.40 9.11
C PHE A 267 -3.97 -5.95 9.07
N ILE A 268 -3.61 -5.12 10.06
CA ILE A 268 -3.89 -3.68 10.07
C ILE A 268 -3.13 -2.98 8.95
N ARG A 269 -1.88 -3.38 8.65
CA ARG A 269 -1.13 -2.86 7.50
C ARG A 269 -1.84 -3.18 6.18
N ARG A 270 -2.22 -4.45 5.95
CA ARG A 270 -3.03 -4.85 4.79
C ARG A 270 -4.37 -4.11 4.73
N ARG A 271 -4.95 -3.70 5.86
CA ARG A 271 -6.16 -2.86 5.89
C ARG A 271 -5.90 -1.39 5.47
N MET A 272 -4.65 -0.93 5.47
CA MET A 272 -4.29 0.36 4.85
C MET A 272 -4.33 0.26 3.32
N ASP A 273 -4.04 -0.91 2.78
CA ASP A 273 -4.00 -1.20 1.34
C ASP A 273 -5.37 -1.68 0.80
N TYR A 274 -6.18 -2.34 1.63
CA TYR A 274 -7.51 -2.89 1.30
C TYR A 274 -8.52 -2.59 2.43
N SER A 275 -9.47 -1.68 2.19
CA SER A 275 -10.35 -1.08 3.22
C SER A 275 -11.22 -2.08 4.01
N SER A 276 -11.72 -3.10 3.32
CA SER A 276 -12.83 -3.98 3.73
C SER A 276 -12.41 -5.37 4.21
N TYR A 277 -11.46 -6.05 3.57
CA TYR A 277 -11.31 -7.50 3.73
C TYR A 277 -10.83 -8.01 5.12
N PHE A 278 -10.25 -7.15 5.96
CA PHE A 278 -9.59 -7.56 7.21
C PHE A 278 -10.31 -7.13 8.51
N GLY A 279 -11.52 -6.57 8.41
CA GLY A 279 -12.26 -6.01 9.54
C GLY A 279 -12.46 -6.99 10.70
N GLY A 280 -13.07 -8.14 10.43
CA GLY A 280 -13.37 -9.15 11.45
C GLY A 280 -12.14 -9.89 11.99
N THR A 281 -11.15 -10.19 11.14
CA THR A 281 -9.89 -10.86 11.57
C THR A 281 -9.14 -10.04 12.62
N ILE A 282 -9.05 -8.72 12.41
CA ILE A 282 -8.42 -7.80 13.37
C ILE A 282 -9.22 -7.78 14.68
N ASN A 283 -10.55 -7.75 14.61
CA ASN A 283 -11.40 -7.78 15.82
C ASN A 283 -11.26 -9.09 16.62
N LEU A 284 -11.17 -10.24 15.93
CA LEU A 284 -10.97 -11.54 16.56
C LEU A 284 -9.63 -11.62 17.30
N LEU A 285 -8.54 -11.15 16.68
CA LEU A 285 -7.22 -11.07 17.32
C LEU A 285 -7.25 -10.14 18.55
N ILE A 286 -7.93 -9.00 18.47
CA ILE A 286 -8.15 -8.09 19.60
C ILE A 286 -8.91 -8.76 20.76
N ALA A 287 -9.97 -9.51 20.47
CA ALA A 287 -10.75 -10.23 21.47
C ALA A 287 -9.91 -11.31 22.19
N ILE A 288 -9.07 -12.03 21.44
CA ILE A 288 -8.13 -13.02 21.97
C ILE A 288 -7.06 -12.35 22.85
N GLN A 289 -6.44 -11.25 22.39
CA GLN A 289 -5.40 -10.52 23.12
C GLN A 289 -5.90 -10.08 24.51
N ILE A 290 -7.02 -9.36 24.59
CA ILE A 290 -7.55 -8.85 25.86
C ILE A 290 -7.95 -10.01 26.79
N SER A 291 -8.72 -10.98 26.29
CA SER A 291 -9.25 -12.05 27.13
C SER A 291 -8.13 -12.90 27.74
N LEU A 292 -7.13 -13.27 26.94
CA LEU A 292 -5.97 -14.02 27.44
C LEU A 292 -5.07 -13.17 28.34
N ALA A 293 -4.94 -11.85 28.11
CA ALA A 293 -4.20 -10.96 29.01
C ALA A 293 -4.86 -10.87 30.40
N ILE A 294 -6.19 -10.77 30.47
CA ILE A 294 -6.93 -10.74 31.75
C ILE A 294 -6.80 -12.07 32.51
N VAL A 295 -6.85 -13.20 31.80
CA VAL A 295 -6.61 -14.53 32.37
C VAL A 295 -5.17 -14.65 32.89
N ALA A 296 -4.16 -14.30 32.07
CA ALA A 296 -2.75 -14.35 32.44
C ALA A 296 -2.40 -13.45 33.64
N ALA A 297 -2.99 -12.26 33.72
CA ALA A 297 -2.87 -11.34 34.85
C ALA A 297 -3.45 -11.90 36.17
N SER A 298 -4.37 -12.85 36.09
CA SER A 298 -5.18 -13.31 37.23
C SER A 298 -4.83 -14.72 37.74
N LEU A 299 -4.37 -15.61 36.85
CA LEU A 299 -3.90 -16.97 37.18
C LEU A 299 -2.92 -17.04 38.37
N PRO A 300 -1.92 -16.13 38.53
CA PRO A 300 -0.97 -16.22 39.63
C PRO A 300 -1.60 -16.19 41.04
N ASP A 301 -2.76 -15.56 41.19
CA ASP A 301 -3.48 -15.45 42.47
C ASP A 301 -4.47 -16.58 42.73
N LEU A 302 -4.81 -17.38 41.72
CA LEU A 302 -5.60 -18.59 41.88
C LEU A 302 -4.83 -19.72 42.58
N ARG A 303 -3.49 -19.62 42.67
CA ARG A 303 -2.62 -20.60 43.33
C ARG A 303 -3.06 -20.96 44.75
N ALA A 304 -3.60 -20.01 45.52
CA ALA A 304 -4.11 -20.25 46.87
C ALA A 304 -5.42 -21.06 46.88
N LEU A 305 -6.29 -20.83 45.89
CA LEU A 305 -7.54 -21.56 45.69
C LEU A 305 -7.28 -22.99 45.20
N VAL A 306 -6.43 -23.16 44.19
CA VAL A 306 -6.01 -24.49 43.68
C VAL A 306 -5.38 -25.32 44.79
N ALA A 307 -4.55 -24.71 45.65
CA ALA A 307 -3.94 -25.38 46.80
C ALA A 307 -4.93 -25.81 47.89
N ARG A 308 -6.14 -25.23 47.92
CA ARG A 308 -7.24 -25.55 48.86
C ARG A 308 -8.19 -26.59 48.27
N SER A 309 -8.62 -26.42 47.01
CA SER A 309 -9.58 -27.32 46.35
C SER A 309 -8.96 -28.65 45.89
N PHE A 310 -7.66 -28.67 45.57
CA PHE A 310 -6.95 -29.88 45.14
C PHE A 310 -5.77 -30.20 46.07
N PRO A 311 -6.01 -30.63 47.32
CA PRO A 311 -4.95 -30.82 48.31
C PRO A 311 -3.86 -31.82 47.89
N LYS A 312 -4.19 -32.84 47.08
CA LYS A 312 -3.19 -33.78 46.50
C LYS A 312 -2.21 -33.10 45.52
N PHE A 313 -2.61 -32.01 44.86
CA PHE A 313 -1.74 -31.19 44.01
C PHE A 313 -0.89 -30.19 44.83
N SER A 314 -1.32 -29.83 46.04
CA SER A 314 -0.65 -28.86 46.92
C SER A 314 0.61 -29.42 47.61
N PRO A 315 1.77 -28.75 47.56
CA PRO A 315 3.00 -29.22 48.23
C PRO A 315 3.03 -29.11 49.77
N LEU A 316 1.94 -28.70 50.42
CA LEU A 316 1.94 -28.27 51.83
C LEU A 316 1.36 -29.28 52.84
N HIS A 317 0.71 -30.36 52.40
CA HIS A 317 -0.14 -31.17 53.29
C HIS A 317 0.56 -32.31 54.06
N HIS A 318 1.90 -32.35 54.10
CA HIS A 318 2.66 -33.53 54.56
C HIS A 318 3.51 -33.33 55.83
N ARG A 319 3.24 -32.31 56.67
CA ARG A 319 4.07 -32.05 57.88
C ARG A 319 3.36 -31.57 59.16
N SER A 320 2.06 -31.86 59.33
CA SER A 320 1.33 -31.56 60.58
C SER A 320 0.39 -32.66 61.09
N LEU A 321 0.43 -33.88 60.52
CA LEU A 321 -0.38 -35.02 60.95
C LEU A 321 0.45 -36.22 61.45
N ALA A 322 1.78 -36.06 61.53
CA ALA A 322 2.70 -37.08 62.05
C ALA A 322 3.14 -36.84 63.51
N THR A 323 2.61 -35.79 64.16
CA THR A 323 3.02 -35.32 65.50
C THR A 323 1.82 -35.01 66.42
N ALA A 324 0.62 -35.49 66.06
CA ALA A 324 -0.61 -35.35 66.85
C ALA A 324 -1.22 -36.71 67.28
N ALA A 325 -0.42 -37.79 67.16
CA ALA A 325 -0.79 -39.15 67.56
C ALA A 325 -0.05 -39.63 68.83
N GLN A 326 0.63 -38.72 69.52
CA GLN A 326 1.29 -38.93 70.82
C GLN A 326 1.04 -37.69 71.68
N TYR A 327 0.71 -37.91 72.96
CA TYR A 327 0.17 -36.93 73.92
C TYR A 327 -1.22 -36.37 73.58
N GLY A 328 -2.15 -36.59 74.52
CA GLY A 328 -3.50 -36.01 74.53
C GLY A 328 -3.99 -35.87 75.98
N ASP A 329 -5.31 -35.71 76.12
CA ASP A 329 -6.06 -35.57 77.40
C ASP A 329 -5.87 -34.22 78.16
N GLY A 330 -6.87 -33.82 78.97
CA GLY A 330 -6.83 -32.62 79.84
C GLY A 330 -7.98 -31.59 79.72
N ALA A 331 -9.14 -31.93 80.30
CA ALA A 331 -10.26 -31.11 80.82
C ALA A 331 -10.40 -29.55 80.66
N ARG A 332 -11.64 -29.14 80.29
CA ARG A 332 -12.56 -28.07 80.81
C ARG A 332 -12.04 -26.79 81.56
N GLY A 333 -12.68 -25.62 81.27
CA GLY A 333 -13.06 -24.61 82.31
C GLY A 333 -12.88 -23.09 82.01
N ASP A 334 -13.96 -22.42 81.59
CA ASP A 334 -14.64 -21.19 82.13
C ASP A 334 -13.84 -19.98 82.74
N VAL A 335 -14.03 -18.69 82.32
CA VAL A 335 -14.91 -17.59 82.90
C VAL A 335 -14.26 -16.79 84.08
N GLU A 336 -14.24 -15.44 84.23
CA GLU A 336 -14.65 -14.25 83.43
C GLU A 336 -13.99 -12.90 83.93
N GLN A 337 -14.29 -11.76 83.25
CA GLN A 337 -14.34 -10.32 83.70
C GLN A 337 -13.12 -9.56 84.31
N GLY A 338 -13.05 -8.22 84.05
CA GLY A 338 -12.61 -7.23 85.07
C GLY A 338 -11.66 -6.05 84.71
N VAL A 339 -12.20 -4.88 84.30
CA VAL A 339 -11.80 -3.47 84.63
C VAL A 339 -10.30 -3.01 84.68
N GLY A 340 -9.87 -2.24 83.66
CA GLY A 340 -9.41 -0.82 83.70
C GLY A 340 -8.32 -0.22 84.63
N ARG A 341 -7.24 0.34 84.00
CA ARG A 341 -6.37 1.52 84.36
C ARG A 341 -5.56 1.45 85.69
N GLU A 342 -4.43 2.15 85.91
CA GLU A 342 -3.66 3.21 85.19
C GLU A 342 -2.16 3.21 85.64
N GLY A 343 -1.23 3.87 84.91
CA GLY A 343 0.00 4.46 85.52
C GLY A 343 1.42 3.98 85.13
N ALA A 344 2.29 4.98 84.84
CA ALA A 344 3.76 5.03 85.00
C ALA A 344 4.72 4.15 84.14
N GLU A 345 5.99 4.59 84.06
CA GLU A 345 7.08 4.02 83.24
C GLU A 345 8.21 3.34 84.06
N GLN A 346 9.07 2.61 83.33
CA GLN A 346 10.50 2.39 83.63
C GLN A 346 10.90 1.25 84.63
N PRO A 347 12.14 0.70 84.59
CA PRO A 347 12.33 -0.53 83.79
C PRO A 347 13.18 -1.65 84.45
N ARG A 348 13.07 -2.91 83.95
CA ARG A 348 14.13 -3.94 84.10
C ARG A 348 14.04 -5.10 83.09
N ARG A 349 15.11 -5.90 83.02
CA ARG A 349 15.30 -7.07 82.14
C ARG A 349 14.69 -8.33 82.76
N GLY A 350 14.15 -9.25 81.94
CA GLY A 350 13.84 -10.62 82.35
C GLY A 350 12.98 -11.39 81.35
N PHE A 351 13.37 -12.63 81.02
CA PHE A 351 12.50 -13.66 80.45
C PHE A 351 11.56 -14.18 81.58
N GLU A 352 10.42 -14.85 81.37
CA GLU A 352 10.04 -15.77 80.28
C GLU A 352 8.60 -15.64 79.74
N ALA A 353 8.49 -15.89 78.43
CA ALA A 353 7.48 -16.67 77.70
C ALA A 353 5.99 -16.73 78.14
N ALA A 354 5.13 -16.17 77.28
CA ALA A 354 3.79 -16.70 76.99
C ALA A 354 3.65 -17.04 75.49
N ARG A 355 2.94 -18.12 75.14
CA ARG A 355 2.84 -18.64 73.77
C ARG A 355 1.98 -17.74 72.85
N GLN A 356 2.60 -16.97 71.96
CA GLN A 356 1.94 -16.56 70.71
C GLN A 356 2.21 -17.59 69.60
N MET A 357 1.15 -18.02 68.90
CA MET A 357 1.31 -18.87 67.71
C MET A 357 2.03 -18.11 66.59
N ARG A 358 3.19 -18.63 66.15
CA ARG A 358 3.92 -18.10 64.99
C ARG A 358 3.00 -18.14 63.76
N LYS A 359 2.67 -16.98 63.19
CA LYS A 359 2.05 -16.89 61.86
C LYS A 359 2.94 -17.64 60.83
N PRO A 360 2.35 -18.49 59.96
CA PRO A 360 3.09 -19.23 58.95
C PRO A 360 3.77 -18.27 57.96
N ASP A 361 4.92 -18.66 57.42
CA ASP A 361 5.88 -17.72 56.80
C ASP A 361 5.39 -17.02 55.51
N TRP A 362 4.25 -17.42 54.95
CA TRP A 362 3.60 -16.75 53.81
C TRP A 362 2.74 -15.54 54.23
N LEU A 363 2.64 -15.25 55.53
CA LEU A 363 1.80 -14.19 56.10
C LEU A 363 2.64 -13.09 56.78
N ARG A 364 3.83 -12.81 56.22
CA ARG A 364 4.70 -11.66 56.54
C ARG A 364 4.92 -10.85 55.27
N ASP A 365 4.75 -9.53 55.35
CA ASP A 365 4.90 -8.62 54.20
C ASP A 365 6.37 -8.40 53.78
N THR A 366 7.34 -8.97 54.51
CA THR A 366 8.77 -9.05 54.14
C THR A 366 9.37 -10.41 54.46
N LEU A 367 10.23 -10.92 53.56
CA LEU A 367 11.03 -12.12 53.79
C LEU A 367 12.09 -11.90 54.89
N PRO A 368 12.32 -12.86 55.80
CA PRO A 368 13.42 -12.78 56.78
C PRO A 368 14.80 -12.79 56.12
N ALA A 369 15.75 -12.04 56.69
CA ALA A 369 17.14 -11.96 56.20
C ALA A 369 17.83 -13.34 56.15
N SER A 370 17.47 -14.27 57.05
CA SER A 370 17.98 -15.64 57.11
C SER A 370 17.60 -16.55 55.92
N LEU A 371 16.96 -16.01 54.88
CA LEU A 371 16.75 -16.68 53.58
C LEU A 371 17.61 -16.09 52.45
N MET A 372 18.36 -15.01 52.70
CA MET A 372 19.38 -14.51 51.76
C MET A 372 20.69 -15.31 51.83
N GLU A 373 20.99 -15.93 52.98
CA GLU A 373 22.20 -16.71 53.18
C GLU A 373 22.08 -18.13 52.61
N THR A 374 22.51 -18.33 51.36
CA THR A 374 23.13 -19.61 50.96
C THR A 374 24.36 -19.35 50.10
N GLN A 375 25.47 -19.99 50.45
CA GLN A 375 26.83 -19.66 50.01
C GLN A 375 27.13 -20.07 48.55
N ILE A 376 26.71 -19.28 47.55
CA ILE A 376 27.30 -19.30 46.20
C ILE A 376 27.45 -17.86 45.69
N THR A 377 28.36 -17.09 46.30
CA THR A 377 28.82 -15.76 45.83
C THR A 377 30.06 -15.22 46.56
N GLN A 378 30.53 -15.86 47.64
CA GLN A 378 31.72 -15.40 48.39
C GLN A 378 33.07 -15.69 47.70
N THR A 379 33.10 -16.51 46.64
CA THR A 379 34.35 -16.93 45.97
C THR A 379 34.86 -15.93 44.91
N GLU A 380 34.02 -15.01 44.44
CA GLU A 380 34.41 -13.95 43.49
C GLU A 380 34.72 -12.62 44.19
N MET A 381 34.33 -12.48 45.46
CA MET A 381 34.47 -11.23 46.24
C MET A 381 35.74 -11.17 47.10
N SER A 382 36.66 -12.12 46.94
CA SER A 382 37.88 -12.30 47.76
C SER A 382 39.19 -12.19 46.98
N ARG A 383 39.14 -11.73 45.72
CA ARG A 383 40.32 -11.47 44.86
C ARG A 383 40.60 -10.00 44.56
N ALA A 384 39.86 -9.10 45.21
CA ALA A 384 40.19 -7.69 45.36
C ALA A 384 39.94 -7.30 46.83
N VAL A 385 40.73 -6.36 47.34
CA VAL A 385 40.75 -5.94 48.76
C VAL A 385 41.19 -7.05 49.72
N SER A 386 42.49 -7.34 49.70
CA SER A 386 43.23 -7.38 50.96
C SER A 386 44.20 -6.21 50.99
N ARG A 387 44.17 -5.48 52.11
CA ARG A 387 45.14 -4.47 52.57
C ARG A 387 45.25 -3.11 51.86
N GLU A 388 45.64 -2.16 52.72
CA GLU A 388 46.31 -0.87 52.54
C GLU A 388 46.07 -0.03 51.24
N ASP A 389 45.73 1.27 51.30
CA ASP A 389 45.92 2.22 52.41
C ASP A 389 44.79 3.25 52.66
N LEU A 390 44.89 3.88 53.84
CA LEU A 390 44.00 4.91 54.41
C LEU A 390 44.23 6.29 53.73
N GLY A 391 43.40 7.34 53.90
CA GLY A 391 42.13 7.48 54.62
C GLY A 391 41.65 8.95 54.69
N LEU A 392 40.44 9.19 54.16
CA LEU A 392 39.53 10.36 54.27
C LEU A 392 39.67 11.28 55.52
N PRO A 393 39.31 12.60 55.47
CA PRO A 393 37.96 13.05 55.07
C PRO A 393 37.73 14.49 54.49
N GLY A 394 36.60 14.72 53.80
CA GLY A 394 35.95 16.06 53.77
C GLY A 394 35.15 16.51 52.53
N ARG A 395 33.82 16.25 52.50
CA ARG A 395 32.74 16.98 51.77
C ARG A 395 32.78 17.18 50.23
N SER A 396 31.68 16.73 49.61
CA SER A 396 30.86 17.36 48.54
C SER A 396 31.43 18.06 47.29
N ALA A 397 30.89 17.61 46.15
CA ALA A 397 30.52 18.33 44.91
C ALA A 397 31.54 18.42 43.74
N ALA A 398 30.98 18.24 42.54
CA ALA A 398 31.54 18.39 41.18
C ALA A 398 32.82 17.60 40.84
N PHE A 399 32.74 16.72 39.83
CA PHE A 399 33.80 15.80 39.45
C PHE A 399 34.26 16.06 38.01
N ALA A 400 35.56 16.31 37.81
CA ALA A 400 36.15 16.54 36.48
C ALA A 400 37.61 16.06 36.45
N LEU A 401 38.02 15.52 35.31
CA LEU A 401 39.40 15.20 34.93
C LEU A 401 39.48 15.49 33.41
N LEU A 402 40.46 16.21 32.87
CA LEU A 402 41.78 16.59 33.39
C LEU A 402 42.07 18.10 33.25
N THR A 403 42.84 18.68 34.18
CA THR A 403 43.64 19.89 33.94
C THR A 403 45.03 19.76 34.58
N SER A 404 46.02 19.43 33.74
CA SER A 404 47.44 19.85 33.73
C SER A 404 48.32 19.88 35.01
N ASP A 405 49.53 19.34 34.78
CA ASP A 405 50.84 19.80 35.27
C ASP A 405 51.29 19.55 36.73
N PHE A 406 52.36 18.76 36.83
CA PHE A 406 53.44 18.95 37.81
C PHE A 406 54.74 19.24 37.04
N LYS A 407 55.41 20.35 37.35
CA LYS A 407 56.81 20.64 37.00
C LYS A 407 57.64 20.53 38.29
N GLU A 408 58.94 20.34 38.31
CA GLU A 408 60.03 20.70 37.38
C GLU A 408 61.01 19.49 37.19
N ARG A 409 62.14 19.48 36.45
CA ARG A 409 63.09 20.52 35.99
C ARG A 409 63.72 20.23 34.61
N VAL A 410 63.79 21.28 33.77
CA VAL A 410 65.00 21.89 33.11
C VAL A 410 65.85 21.01 32.15
N PRO A 411 66.35 21.51 30.98
CA PRO A 411 66.56 22.93 30.59
C PRO A 411 66.02 23.43 29.22
N HIS A 412 65.94 24.78 29.14
CA HIS A 412 66.21 25.69 28.00
C HIS A 412 65.18 26.08 26.89
N ARG A 413 64.82 27.38 26.95
CA ARG A 413 64.76 28.44 25.89
C ARG A 413 63.47 28.73 25.07
N THR A 414 62.76 29.80 25.51
CA THR A 414 62.24 31.00 24.75
C THR A 414 61.22 30.83 23.58
N GLY A 415 60.16 31.67 23.41
CA GLY A 415 59.63 32.82 24.19
C GLY A 415 58.54 33.67 23.44
N TYR A 416 57.99 34.73 24.08
CA TYR A 416 56.97 35.74 23.60
C TYR A 416 55.49 35.25 23.46
N LEU A 417 54.40 35.91 23.93
CA LEU A 417 53.84 37.32 23.97
C LEU A 417 53.06 37.72 22.68
N ALA A 418 51.91 38.43 22.63
CA ALA A 418 50.79 38.77 23.55
C ALA A 418 49.69 39.68 22.86
N LYS A 419 48.63 40.12 23.60
CA LYS A 419 47.70 41.29 23.41
C LYS A 419 46.21 41.08 22.99
N SER A 420 45.44 42.18 23.06
CA SER A 420 43.96 42.30 23.24
C SER A 420 43.39 43.66 22.73
N VAL A 421 42.05 43.83 22.64
CA VAL A 421 41.21 45.09 22.58
C VAL A 421 39.71 44.67 22.30
N LEU A 422 38.61 45.07 22.98
CA LEU A 422 37.87 46.38 23.14
C LEU A 422 37.20 46.88 21.82
N CYS A 423 35.99 47.48 21.69
CA CYS A 423 34.94 48.11 22.55
C CYS A 423 33.55 48.14 21.79
N LYS A 424 32.38 48.69 22.23
CA LYS A 424 31.66 48.78 23.53
C LYS A 424 30.43 49.77 23.51
N GLY A 425 29.21 49.38 23.08
CA GLY A 425 27.95 50.17 23.29
C GLY A 425 26.85 50.00 22.21
N LYS A 426 25.64 50.61 22.29
CA LYS A 426 24.71 50.91 23.43
C LYS A 426 23.30 51.30 22.89
N HIS A 427 22.23 51.07 23.67
CA HIS A 427 20.77 51.20 23.38
C HIS A 427 20.22 52.42 22.60
N THR A 428 19.05 52.24 21.93
CA THR A 428 17.74 52.87 22.32
C THR A 428 16.53 52.21 21.60
N TYR A 429 15.30 52.44 22.11
CA TYR A 429 13.99 52.10 21.49
C TYR A 429 13.08 53.34 21.53
N PRO A 430 12.14 53.47 20.58
CA PRO A 430 10.75 53.80 20.93
C PRO A 430 9.70 52.94 20.17
N THR A 431 8.43 53.05 20.56
CA THR A 431 7.30 52.24 20.07
C THR A 431 6.36 53.01 19.13
N LEU A 432 5.72 52.30 18.18
CA LEU A 432 4.46 52.71 17.53
C LEU A 432 3.70 51.49 16.96
N LYS A 433 2.45 51.70 16.49
CA LYS A 433 1.43 50.65 16.27
C LYS A 433 1.33 50.14 14.79
N PRO A 434 0.64 49.01 14.52
CA PRO A 434 0.91 48.17 13.35
C PRO A 434 0.10 48.48 12.09
N THR A 435 0.58 47.96 10.95
CA THR A 435 -0.13 47.87 9.66
C THR A 435 0.02 46.47 9.06
N ASN A 436 -1.06 45.90 8.52
CA ASN A 436 -1.08 44.53 7.99
C ASN A 436 -0.50 44.42 6.57
N LYS A 437 0.58 43.65 6.40
CA LYS A 437 0.92 42.83 5.21
C LYS A 437 2.19 42.00 5.47
N PRO A 438 2.23 40.69 5.19
CA PRO A 438 3.45 39.87 5.32
C PRO A 438 4.26 39.82 4.01
N PRO A 439 5.59 39.97 4.08
CA PRO A 439 6.45 39.32 3.08
C PRO A 439 7.81 38.78 3.61
N ILE A 440 8.07 37.50 3.34
CA ILE A 440 9.37 36.90 2.93
C ILE A 440 10.47 36.74 4.04
N LEU A 441 11.44 35.85 3.76
CA LEU A 441 12.73 35.53 4.44
C LEU A 441 12.68 34.67 5.74
N THR A 442 13.63 33.74 6.03
CA THR A 442 14.56 32.87 5.24
C THR A 442 15.34 31.93 6.18
N HIS A 443 15.85 30.78 5.66
CA HIS A 443 17.01 29.99 6.16
C HIS A 443 16.89 29.37 7.60
N ILE A 444 17.61 28.31 8.01
CA ILE A 444 19.00 27.89 7.76
C ILE A 444 19.18 26.35 7.86
N LEU A 445 20.30 25.82 7.37
CA LEU A 445 20.69 24.39 7.42
C LEU A 445 21.60 24.05 8.63
N VAL A 446 21.59 22.80 9.09
CA VAL A 446 22.70 22.14 9.81
C VAL A 446 22.92 20.73 9.24
N LYS A 447 24.17 20.24 9.26
CA LYS A 447 24.68 19.02 8.59
C LYS A 447 24.97 17.87 9.59
N GLU A 448 25.51 16.79 9.03
CA GLU A 448 26.44 15.79 9.64
C GLU A 448 25.81 14.48 10.18
N SER A 449 26.51 13.34 10.14
CA SER A 449 27.27 12.68 9.04
C SER A 449 27.60 11.24 9.45
N ALA A 450 27.86 10.35 8.49
CA ALA A 450 28.08 8.93 8.76
C ALA A 450 29.48 8.59 9.33
N LEU A 451 29.55 7.53 10.15
CA LEU A 451 30.76 6.75 10.40
C LEU A 451 30.37 5.27 10.62
N SER A 452 31.20 4.34 10.17
CA SER A 452 30.89 2.91 10.06
C SER A 452 31.72 2.05 11.03
N HIS A 453 31.24 0.83 11.34
CA HIS A 453 32.05 -0.42 11.39
C HIS A 453 31.20 -1.67 11.73
N HIS A 454 31.65 -2.83 11.24
CA HIS A 454 31.21 -4.20 11.58
C HIS A 454 31.98 -4.73 12.83
N PRO A 455 31.76 -5.96 13.41
CA PRO A 455 31.14 -7.16 12.84
C PRO A 455 30.25 -8.07 13.74
N THR A 456 29.62 -9.09 13.12
CA THR A 456 29.24 -10.46 13.59
C THR A 456 28.85 -10.72 15.08
N THR A 457 27.75 -11.43 15.37
CA THR A 457 27.70 -12.92 15.46
C THR A 457 26.31 -13.49 15.87
N THR A 458 26.14 -14.81 15.65
CA THR A 458 25.19 -15.76 16.30
C THR A 458 23.78 -15.94 15.74
N THR A 459 23.62 -17.02 14.97
CA THR A 459 22.37 -17.72 14.62
C THR A 459 21.64 -18.34 15.82
N HIS A 460 20.30 -18.49 15.74
CA HIS A 460 19.50 -19.70 16.11
C HIS A 460 18.03 -19.35 16.43
N LEU A 461 17.09 -19.48 15.46
CA LEU A 461 15.66 -19.56 15.79
C LEU A 461 14.71 -20.16 14.73
N GLU A 462 15.10 -20.24 13.46
CA GLU A 462 14.16 -20.63 12.37
C GLU A 462 13.88 -22.14 12.22
N LEU A 463 14.57 -23.01 12.97
CA LEU A 463 14.60 -24.47 12.73
C LEU A 463 13.39 -25.27 13.28
N ILE A 464 12.29 -24.63 13.66
CA ILE A 464 11.19 -25.28 14.43
C ILE A 464 9.84 -25.32 13.67
N ILE A 465 9.59 -24.44 12.71
CA ILE A 465 8.28 -24.36 12.02
C ILE A 465 8.17 -25.38 10.86
N CYS A 466 9.30 -25.83 10.29
CA CYS A 466 9.35 -26.64 9.07
C CYS A 466 9.08 -28.16 9.27
N LEU A 467 8.26 -28.56 10.25
CA LEU A 467 8.05 -29.98 10.62
C LEU A 467 6.58 -30.43 10.76
N MET A 468 5.59 -29.61 10.38
CA MET A 468 4.17 -29.98 10.50
C MET A 468 3.30 -29.58 9.31
N GLN A 469 3.67 -29.97 8.08
CA GLN A 469 2.77 -30.02 6.91
C GLN A 469 3.41 -30.79 5.73
N ASP A 470 3.42 -32.13 5.82
CA ASP A 470 3.76 -33.02 4.69
C ASP A 470 3.01 -34.37 4.83
N ALA A 471 1.80 -34.43 4.25
CA ALA A 471 1.02 -35.65 4.03
C ALA A 471 -0.14 -35.34 3.06
N GLN A 472 -0.36 -36.22 2.07
CA GLN A 472 -1.35 -36.09 0.97
C GLN A 472 -0.98 -34.95 -0.03
N ASP A 473 -0.89 -35.16 -1.35
CA ASP A 473 -1.31 -36.30 -2.18
C ASP A 473 -0.38 -36.60 -3.39
N LYS A 474 -0.70 -37.63 -4.19
CA LYS A 474 0.10 -38.09 -5.35
C LYS A 474 -0.32 -37.46 -6.71
N PRO A 475 0.58 -37.40 -7.71
CA PRO A 475 0.41 -36.54 -8.89
C PRO A 475 -0.14 -37.24 -10.14
N THR A 476 -0.67 -36.41 -11.06
CA THR A 476 -0.75 -36.67 -12.51
C THR A 476 0.00 -35.57 -13.28
N PRO A 477 0.48 -35.81 -14.52
CA PRO A 477 1.51 -34.97 -15.14
C PRO A 477 0.96 -33.82 -15.99
N ALA A 478 1.52 -32.62 -15.80
CA ALA A 478 1.44 -31.49 -16.73
C ALA A 478 2.81 -30.79 -16.82
N HIS A 479 3.08 -30.11 -17.93
CA HIS A 479 4.42 -29.62 -18.29
C HIS A 479 4.90 -28.48 -17.37
N LYS A 480 6.18 -28.51 -16.98
CA LYS A 480 6.86 -27.39 -16.32
C LYS A 480 7.81 -26.68 -17.28
N ALA A 481 7.55 -25.40 -17.54
CA ALA A 481 8.61 -24.45 -17.86
C ALA A 481 9.40 -24.12 -16.58
N VAL A 482 10.70 -23.80 -16.70
CA VAL A 482 11.56 -23.54 -15.54
C VAL A 482 11.55 -22.06 -15.19
N ILE A 483 10.56 -21.65 -14.39
CA ILE A 483 10.56 -20.32 -13.74
C ILE A 483 11.37 -20.43 -12.43
N HIS A 484 12.51 -19.74 -12.36
CA HIS A 484 13.37 -19.73 -11.17
C HIS A 484 12.91 -18.72 -10.11
N THR A 485 11.97 -19.12 -9.26
CA THR A 485 11.71 -18.42 -7.98
C THR A 485 12.81 -18.73 -6.97
N ALA A 486 13.78 -17.83 -6.84
CA ALA A 486 14.96 -18.04 -5.99
C ALA A 486 14.70 -17.67 -4.51
N ASN A 487 14.67 -18.68 -3.64
CA ASN A 487 14.64 -18.46 -2.19
C ASN A 487 15.93 -17.77 -1.70
N SER A 488 15.78 -16.83 -0.76
CA SER A 488 16.87 -16.01 -0.23
C SER A 488 17.98 -16.82 0.45
N ARG A 489 19.23 -16.59 0.02
CA ARG A 489 20.46 -16.94 0.73
C ARG A 489 21.37 -15.70 0.78
N PRO A 490 22.23 -15.55 1.80
CA PRO A 490 23.11 -14.39 1.91
C PRO A 490 24.09 -14.32 0.74
N ALA A 491 24.43 -13.11 0.32
CA ALA A 491 25.23 -12.86 -0.88
C ALA A 491 26.62 -13.51 -0.80
N LEU A 492 26.87 -14.49 -1.67
CA LEU A 492 28.20 -14.69 -2.23
C LEU A 492 28.47 -13.55 -3.21
N CYS A 493 29.75 -13.22 -3.43
CA CYS A 493 30.17 -12.36 -4.51
C CYS A 493 29.99 -13.09 -5.85
N THR A 494 28.80 -12.98 -6.45
CA THR A 494 28.51 -13.50 -7.79
C THR A 494 29.21 -12.65 -8.82
N MET A 495 30.06 -13.24 -9.67
CA MET A 495 30.51 -12.57 -10.87
C MET A 495 29.29 -12.24 -11.74
N ALA A 496 29.24 -11.03 -12.31
CA ALA A 496 28.12 -10.60 -13.15
C ALA A 496 28.01 -11.51 -14.38
N SER A 497 26.80 -12.00 -14.66
CA SER A 497 26.54 -12.79 -15.87
C SER A 497 26.59 -11.88 -17.10
N THR A 498 27.29 -12.33 -18.14
CA THR A 498 27.28 -11.68 -19.45
C THR A 498 26.17 -12.28 -20.32
N TYR A 499 25.42 -11.42 -21.01
CA TYR A 499 24.39 -11.77 -22.00
C TYR A 499 24.70 -11.06 -23.33
N ASP A 500 24.28 -11.60 -24.47
CA ASP A 500 24.40 -10.90 -25.75
C ASP A 500 23.59 -9.59 -25.75
N PHE A 501 22.38 -9.62 -25.18
CA PHE A 501 21.50 -8.46 -25.10
C PHE A 501 20.83 -8.37 -23.74
N ILE A 502 20.71 -7.14 -23.21
CA ILE A 502 19.96 -6.84 -21.99
C ILE A 502 18.80 -5.91 -22.36
N VAL A 503 17.58 -6.31 -22.04
CA VAL A 503 16.34 -5.55 -22.29
C VAL A 503 15.81 -5.04 -20.96
N VAL A 504 15.77 -3.73 -20.77
CA VAL A 504 15.39 -3.06 -19.52
C VAL A 504 13.95 -2.53 -19.62
N GLY A 505 13.02 -3.26 -19.03
CA GLY A 505 11.57 -3.01 -19.07
C GLY A 505 10.82 -4.17 -19.70
N GLY A 506 10.09 -4.93 -18.88
CA GLY A 506 9.19 -6.01 -19.27
C GLY A 506 7.85 -5.52 -19.83
N GLY A 507 7.87 -4.41 -20.57
CA GLY A 507 6.68 -3.72 -21.06
C GLY A 507 6.10 -4.30 -22.36
N THR A 508 5.16 -3.56 -22.96
CA THR A 508 4.50 -3.95 -24.21
C THR A 508 5.52 -4.23 -25.33
N ALA A 509 6.46 -3.30 -25.55
CA ALA A 509 7.53 -3.45 -26.53
C ALA A 509 8.61 -4.46 -26.08
N GLY A 510 9.04 -4.38 -24.81
CA GLY A 510 10.15 -5.16 -24.27
C GLY A 510 9.92 -6.67 -24.27
N CYS A 511 8.71 -7.15 -23.93
CA CYS A 511 8.38 -8.57 -24.04
C CYS A 511 8.46 -9.09 -25.48
N LEU A 512 7.98 -8.32 -26.46
CA LEU A 512 8.05 -8.69 -27.87
C LEU A 512 9.50 -8.70 -28.37
N LEU A 513 10.28 -7.66 -28.04
CA LEU A 513 11.67 -7.53 -28.48
C LEU A 513 12.54 -8.67 -27.91
N ALA A 514 12.43 -8.97 -26.61
CA ALA A 514 13.13 -10.09 -25.99
C ALA A 514 12.75 -11.45 -26.59
N HIS A 515 11.47 -11.63 -26.95
CA HIS A 515 11.00 -12.81 -27.68
C HIS A 515 11.60 -12.91 -29.09
N ARG A 516 11.52 -11.85 -29.91
CA ARG A 516 12.09 -11.82 -31.28
C ARG A 516 13.58 -12.13 -31.28
N LEU A 517 14.35 -11.52 -30.35
CA LEU A 517 15.79 -11.76 -30.23
C LEU A 517 16.10 -13.21 -29.81
N SER A 518 15.42 -13.72 -28.78
CA SER A 518 15.67 -15.09 -28.27
C SER A 518 15.24 -16.20 -29.24
N HIS A 519 14.25 -15.94 -30.10
CA HIS A 519 13.79 -16.87 -31.14
C HIS A 519 14.53 -16.72 -32.48
N ALA A 520 15.48 -15.78 -32.61
CA ALA A 520 16.29 -15.63 -33.80
C ALA A 520 17.14 -16.90 -34.07
N ALA A 521 17.44 -17.18 -35.33
CA ALA A 521 18.10 -18.42 -35.77
C ALA A 521 19.49 -18.65 -35.14
N ALA A 522 20.18 -17.58 -34.76
CA ALA A 522 21.47 -17.62 -34.06
C ALA A 522 21.36 -17.87 -32.53
N ARG A 523 20.15 -17.87 -31.95
CA ARG A 523 19.86 -18.08 -30.52
C ARG A 523 20.75 -17.29 -29.54
N PRO A 524 20.84 -15.95 -29.66
CA PRO A 524 21.61 -15.12 -28.72
C PRO A 524 21.07 -15.25 -27.29
N SER A 525 21.94 -15.07 -26.31
CA SER A 525 21.56 -15.01 -24.89
C SER A 525 20.94 -13.65 -24.55
N VAL A 526 19.71 -13.67 -24.04
CA VAL A 526 18.93 -12.46 -23.74
C VAL A 526 18.57 -12.43 -22.26
N LEU A 527 18.76 -11.28 -21.62
CA LEU A 527 18.22 -10.98 -20.29
C LEU A 527 17.11 -9.94 -20.43
N LEU A 528 15.89 -10.26 -19.99
CA LEU A 528 14.80 -9.29 -19.80
C LEU A 528 14.69 -8.93 -18.31
N VAL A 529 14.67 -7.64 -17.99
CA VAL A 529 14.65 -7.13 -16.61
C VAL A 529 13.42 -6.25 -16.41
N GLU A 530 12.62 -6.52 -15.39
CA GLU A 530 11.36 -5.83 -15.11
C GLU A 530 11.28 -5.38 -13.64
N ALA A 531 10.82 -4.14 -13.41
CA ALA A 531 10.78 -3.49 -12.10
C ALA A 531 9.64 -4.02 -11.19
N GLY A 532 8.56 -4.55 -11.76
CA GLY A 532 7.49 -5.22 -11.04
C GLY A 532 7.53 -6.75 -11.09
N PRO A 533 6.51 -7.41 -10.54
CA PRO A 533 6.41 -8.88 -10.47
C PRO A 533 5.97 -9.49 -11.81
N ASN A 534 5.86 -10.82 -11.87
CA ASN A 534 5.00 -11.50 -12.84
C ASN A 534 3.55 -11.51 -12.32
N PRO A 535 2.59 -10.77 -12.91
CA PRO A 535 1.24 -10.67 -12.36
C PRO A 535 0.37 -11.85 -12.82
N GLU A 536 -0.25 -12.55 -11.87
CA GLU A 536 -1.18 -13.66 -12.15
C GLU A 536 -2.57 -13.41 -11.57
N GLY A 537 -3.61 -13.81 -12.32
CA GLY A 537 -5.00 -13.85 -11.84
C GLY A 537 -6.04 -13.39 -12.86
N GLU A 538 -7.30 -13.55 -12.47
CA GLU A 538 -8.50 -13.30 -13.28
C GLU A 538 -8.71 -11.83 -13.65
N TYR A 539 -8.37 -10.90 -12.74
CA TYR A 539 -8.45 -9.45 -12.93
C TYR A 539 -7.66 -8.95 -14.16
N LEU A 540 -6.68 -9.73 -14.63
CA LEU A 540 -5.99 -9.46 -15.89
C LEU A 540 -6.81 -9.92 -17.10
N ARG A 541 -7.49 -11.06 -17.00
CA ARG A 541 -8.04 -11.81 -18.14
C ARG A 541 -9.50 -11.48 -18.46
N ALA A 542 -10.33 -11.27 -17.45
CA ALA A 542 -11.77 -11.09 -17.63
C ALA A 542 -12.12 -9.71 -18.24
N PRO A 543 -12.91 -9.66 -19.33
CA PRO A 543 -13.46 -8.42 -19.89
C PRO A 543 -14.16 -7.52 -18.86
N PHE A 544 -14.93 -8.11 -17.92
CA PHE A 544 -15.60 -7.35 -16.85
C PHE A 544 -14.62 -6.53 -15.98
N HIS A 545 -13.35 -6.91 -15.93
CA HIS A 545 -12.32 -6.20 -15.17
C HIS A 545 -11.52 -5.18 -15.99
N ARG A 546 -11.82 -4.99 -17.29
CA ARG A 546 -11.11 -4.12 -18.24
C ARG A 546 -10.80 -2.72 -17.71
N TYR A 547 -11.78 -2.06 -17.09
CA TYR A 547 -11.66 -0.69 -16.56
C TYR A 547 -11.19 -0.63 -15.09
N ALA A 548 -11.15 -1.76 -14.39
CA ALA A 548 -11.00 -1.82 -12.93
C ALA A 548 -9.58 -2.19 -12.45
N VAL A 549 -8.68 -2.61 -13.34
CA VAL A 549 -7.36 -3.16 -12.97
C VAL A 549 -6.54 -2.25 -12.04
N PRO A 550 -6.36 -0.93 -12.29
CA PRO A 550 -5.56 -0.07 -11.41
C PRO A 550 -6.15 0.08 -10.00
N PHE A 551 -7.48 0.03 -9.87
CA PHE A 551 -8.17 0.15 -8.58
C PHE A 551 -8.15 -1.15 -7.77
N MET A 552 -8.18 -2.31 -8.45
CA MET A 552 -8.13 -3.63 -7.80
C MET A 552 -6.70 -4.09 -7.50
N ARG A 553 -5.72 -3.59 -8.25
CA ARG A 553 -4.28 -3.92 -8.12
C ARG A 553 -3.40 -2.68 -8.23
N PRO A 554 -3.47 -1.75 -7.26
CA PRO A 554 -2.64 -0.55 -7.23
C PRO A 554 -1.14 -0.87 -7.02
N ASP A 555 -0.79 -2.08 -6.60
CA ASP A 555 0.58 -2.59 -6.53
C ASP A 555 1.20 -2.87 -7.92
N LEU A 556 0.35 -3.05 -8.93
CA LEU A 556 0.71 -3.17 -10.35
C LEU A 556 0.67 -1.81 -11.08
N ASP A 557 0.54 -0.70 -10.35
CA ASP A 557 0.68 0.65 -10.87
C ASP A 557 1.99 1.29 -10.35
N HIS A 558 2.66 2.07 -11.19
CA HIS A 558 3.70 3.00 -10.71
C HIS A 558 3.08 4.15 -9.89
N GLY A 559 1.81 4.47 -10.14
CA GLY A 559 1.03 5.51 -9.45
C GLY A 559 1.62 6.90 -9.68
N TYR A 560 1.95 7.24 -10.92
CA TYR A 560 2.44 8.59 -11.24
C TYR A 560 1.31 9.61 -11.11
N VAL A 561 1.68 10.86 -10.85
CA VAL A 561 0.77 12.00 -10.71
C VAL A 561 1.42 13.18 -11.40
N SER A 562 0.66 13.93 -12.20
CA SER A 562 1.20 15.12 -12.87
C SER A 562 1.40 16.28 -11.89
N THR A 563 2.26 17.22 -12.28
CA THR A 563 2.22 18.59 -11.77
C THR A 563 0.82 19.21 -11.98
N PRO A 564 0.44 20.23 -11.17
CA PRO A 564 -0.82 20.95 -11.33
C PRO A 564 -1.00 21.52 -12.75
N GLN A 565 -2.02 21.04 -13.46
CA GLN A 565 -2.26 21.40 -14.86
C GLN A 565 -3.03 22.72 -14.97
N LYS A 566 -2.35 23.78 -15.39
CA LYS A 566 -2.82 25.18 -15.36
C LYS A 566 -4.17 25.40 -16.04
N GLN A 567 -4.40 24.76 -17.19
CA GLN A 567 -5.65 24.90 -17.97
C GLN A 567 -6.79 24.02 -17.44
N LEU A 568 -6.49 23.14 -16.48
CA LEU A 568 -7.41 22.20 -15.84
C LEU A 568 -7.64 22.60 -14.38
N ASN A 569 -7.81 23.91 -14.13
CA ASN A 569 -7.96 24.53 -12.81
C ASN A 569 -6.88 24.13 -11.78
N ASN A 570 -5.68 23.80 -12.24
CA ASN A 570 -4.55 23.31 -11.44
C ASN A 570 -4.78 21.93 -10.79
N ARG A 571 -5.67 21.10 -11.37
CA ARG A 571 -5.78 19.68 -10.99
C ARG A 571 -4.47 18.94 -11.27
N GLU A 572 -4.04 18.13 -10.32
CA GLU A 572 -3.02 17.10 -10.51
C GLU A 572 -3.70 15.85 -11.10
N ILE A 573 -3.15 15.28 -12.17
CA ILE A 573 -3.76 14.19 -12.93
C ILE A 573 -3.08 12.86 -12.57
N PRO A 574 -3.81 11.88 -11.98
CA PRO A 574 -3.28 10.53 -11.78
C PRO A 574 -2.99 9.84 -13.12
N TYR A 575 -1.80 9.25 -13.22
CA TYR A 575 -1.27 8.70 -14.46
C TYR A 575 -0.83 7.24 -14.28
N SER A 576 -1.77 6.32 -14.47
CA SER A 576 -1.53 4.89 -14.27
C SER A 576 -0.63 4.27 -15.34
N ARG A 577 0.42 3.56 -14.93
CA ARG A 577 1.31 2.76 -15.79
C ARG A 577 1.53 1.38 -15.17
N GLY A 578 1.40 0.35 -16.01
CA GLY A 578 1.51 -1.04 -15.57
C GLY A 578 2.93 -1.40 -15.17
N LYS A 579 3.08 -1.84 -13.93
CA LYS A 579 4.30 -2.28 -13.26
C LYS A 579 4.32 -3.81 -13.17
N GLY A 580 5.30 -4.47 -13.78
CA GLY A 580 5.36 -5.94 -13.88
C GLY A 580 5.28 -6.45 -15.31
N LEU A 581 5.49 -7.75 -15.50
CA LEU A 581 5.60 -8.36 -16.83
C LEU A 581 4.32 -8.15 -17.65
N GLY A 582 4.49 -7.57 -18.84
CA GLY A 582 3.42 -7.06 -19.70
C GLY A 582 3.34 -5.52 -19.72
N GLY A 583 3.92 -4.85 -18.71
CA GLY A 583 3.82 -3.42 -18.48
C GLY A 583 2.39 -2.92 -18.57
N SER A 584 2.16 -1.80 -19.26
CA SER A 584 0.81 -1.22 -19.39
C SER A 584 -0.21 -2.09 -20.15
N SER A 585 0.19 -3.16 -20.86
CA SER A 585 -0.76 -4.10 -21.48
C SER A 585 -1.58 -4.91 -20.45
N ILE A 586 -1.10 -5.03 -19.20
CA ILE A 586 -1.81 -5.72 -18.11
C ILE A 586 -3.05 -4.96 -17.62
N MET A 587 -3.12 -3.65 -17.86
CA MET A 587 -4.14 -2.75 -17.30
C MET A 587 -4.86 -1.85 -18.34
N ASN A 588 -4.42 -1.83 -19.60
CA ASN A 588 -5.07 -1.01 -20.64
C ASN A 588 -6.50 -1.49 -20.97
N PHE A 589 -7.23 -0.73 -21.77
CA PHE A 589 -8.59 -1.09 -22.20
C PHE A 589 -8.63 -1.98 -23.46
N GLN A 590 -7.52 -2.61 -23.82
CA GLN A 590 -7.39 -3.59 -24.91
C GLN A 590 -7.68 -3.15 -26.35
N VAL A 591 -8.19 -1.92 -26.61
CA VAL A 591 -8.39 -1.38 -27.98
C VAL A 591 -7.12 -1.58 -28.82
N TYR A 592 -7.20 -2.30 -29.93
CA TYR A 592 -6.03 -2.67 -30.73
C TYR A 592 -6.15 -2.14 -32.16
N LEU A 593 -5.76 -0.88 -32.32
CA LEU A 593 -5.93 -0.11 -33.55
C LEU A 593 -4.59 0.28 -34.16
N TYR A 594 -4.43 0.17 -35.49
CA TYR A 594 -3.22 0.63 -36.17
C TYR A 594 -3.21 2.16 -36.31
N GLY A 595 -4.35 2.78 -36.57
CA GLY A 595 -4.45 4.23 -36.80
C GLY A 595 -4.23 4.62 -38.25
N SER A 596 -3.77 5.84 -38.51
CA SER A 596 -3.64 6.36 -39.87
C SER A 596 -2.34 5.90 -40.52
N GLY A 597 -2.42 5.42 -41.77
CA GLY A 597 -1.22 5.20 -42.59
C GLY A 597 -0.39 6.47 -42.76
N GLU A 598 -1.03 7.64 -42.65
CA GLU A 598 -0.38 8.94 -42.74
C GLU A 598 0.47 9.28 -41.51
N ASP A 599 0.17 8.75 -40.33
CA ASP A 599 1.01 8.90 -39.13
C ASP A 599 2.40 8.29 -39.40
N TYR A 600 2.41 7.09 -39.98
CA TYR A 600 3.61 6.31 -40.25
C TYR A 600 4.36 6.80 -41.50
N ASN A 601 3.63 7.28 -42.51
CA ASN A 601 4.24 8.04 -43.62
C ASN A 601 4.92 9.33 -43.11
N ARG A 602 4.33 10.00 -42.12
CA ARG A 602 4.91 11.19 -41.48
C ARG A 602 6.09 10.86 -40.57
N TRP A 603 6.09 9.73 -39.87
CA TRP A 603 7.28 9.24 -39.16
C TRP A 603 8.46 9.04 -40.14
N ALA A 604 8.21 8.43 -41.30
CA ALA A 604 9.24 8.29 -42.35
C ALA A 604 9.78 9.65 -42.85
N GLU A 605 8.91 10.65 -43.04
CA GLU A 605 9.33 12.03 -43.38
C GLU A 605 10.25 12.65 -42.31
N ILE A 606 9.87 12.53 -41.03
CA ILE A 606 10.60 13.11 -39.89
C ILE A 606 11.98 12.46 -39.76
N VAL A 607 12.00 11.14 -39.69
CA VAL A 607 13.17 10.32 -39.35
C VAL A 607 14.10 10.11 -40.55
N GLY A 608 13.56 10.11 -41.78
CA GLY A 608 14.34 9.89 -43.01
C GLY A 608 14.53 8.42 -43.38
N ASP A 609 13.65 7.53 -42.92
CA ASP A 609 13.71 6.10 -43.16
C ASP A 609 12.35 5.59 -43.67
N ASP A 610 12.33 5.20 -44.95
CA ASP A 610 11.12 4.73 -45.64
C ASP A 610 10.56 3.41 -45.08
N SER A 611 11.31 2.66 -44.27
CA SER A 611 10.81 1.43 -43.61
C SER A 611 9.73 1.70 -42.56
N TRP A 612 9.50 2.97 -42.22
CA TRP A 612 8.34 3.41 -41.43
C TRP A 612 7.07 3.67 -42.25
N ARG A 613 7.14 3.86 -43.58
CA ARG A 613 5.94 4.12 -44.40
C ARG A 613 4.90 3.01 -44.26
N TRP A 614 3.63 3.33 -44.50
CA TRP A 614 2.49 2.44 -44.28
C TRP A 614 2.68 1.02 -44.88
N GLU A 615 3.15 0.94 -46.12
CA GLU A 615 3.38 -0.33 -46.84
C GLU A 615 4.51 -1.22 -46.28
N HIS A 616 5.33 -0.68 -45.37
CA HIS A 616 6.33 -1.40 -44.59
C HIS A 616 5.90 -1.59 -43.14
N THR A 617 5.10 -0.68 -42.58
CA THR A 617 4.58 -0.75 -41.21
C THR A 617 3.44 -1.75 -41.05
N LYS A 618 2.50 -1.83 -42.01
CA LYS A 618 1.40 -2.83 -41.95
C LYS A 618 1.90 -4.27 -41.96
N LYS A 619 3.04 -4.54 -42.62
CA LYS A 619 3.70 -5.86 -42.61
C LYS A 619 4.25 -6.22 -41.23
N SER A 620 4.85 -5.26 -40.54
CA SER A 620 5.28 -5.45 -39.15
C SER A 620 4.10 -5.71 -38.22
N PHE A 621 2.94 -5.07 -38.42
CA PHE A 621 1.72 -5.40 -37.69
C PHE A 621 1.21 -6.83 -37.99
N GLN A 622 1.23 -7.26 -39.25
CA GLN A 622 0.88 -8.63 -39.67
C GLN A 622 1.83 -9.71 -39.10
N GLU A 623 3.07 -9.37 -38.74
CA GLU A 623 3.98 -10.26 -37.99
C GLU A 623 3.70 -10.31 -36.48
N ILE A 624 3.14 -9.24 -35.90
CA ILE A 624 2.86 -9.14 -34.46
C ILE A 624 1.65 -9.99 -34.08
N GLU A 625 0.59 -9.97 -34.89
CA GLU A 625 -0.73 -10.49 -34.52
C GLU A 625 -1.09 -11.87 -35.11
N ASP A 626 -2.03 -12.51 -34.42
CA ASP A 626 -2.85 -13.61 -34.95
C ASP A 626 -4.33 -13.24 -34.71
N TYR A 627 -5.02 -12.90 -35.81
CA TYR A 627 -6.34 -12.30 -35.80
C TYR A 627 -7.44 -13.35 -35.94
N ASP A 628 -8.39 -13.38 -35.00
CA ASP A 628 -9.57 -14.23 -35.04
C ASP A 628 -10.78 -13.49 -35.63
N TYR A 629 -11.14 -13.88 -36.85
CA TYR A 629 -12.24 -13.32 -37.64
C TYR A 629 -13.63 -13.80 -37.22
N SER A 630 -13.74 -14.81 -36.34
CA SER A 630 -15.03 -15.42 -35.98
C SER A 630 -16.02 -14.41 -35.41
N GLY A 631 -15.54 -13.42 -34.64
CA GLY A 631 -16.39 -12.47 -33.92
C GLY A 631 -17.14 -11.46 -34.78
N ALA A 632 -16.68 -11.17 -36.00
CA ALA A 632 -17.36 -10.22 -36.91
C ALA A 632 -18.68 -10.75 -37.47
N SER A 633 -18.90 -12.08 -37.41
CA SER A 633 -19.99 -12.77 -38.11
C SER A 633 -21.41 -12.35 -37.71
N ALA A 634 -21.59 -11.80 -36.50
CA ALA A 634 -22.89 -11.37 -35.98
C ALA A 634 -23.28 -9.93 -36.38
N TYR A 635 -22.36 -9.11 -36.89
CA TYR A 635 -22.59 -7.71 -37.24
C TYR A 635 -21.71 -7.23 -38.43
N PRO A 636 -21.74 -7.95 -39.58
CA PRO A 636 -20.85 -7.70 -40.72
C PRO A 636 -21.06 -6.35 -41.43
N HIS A 637 -22.07 -5.59 -41.02
CA HIS A 637 -22.37 -4.21 -41.45
C HIS A 637 -21.77 -3.13 -40.54
N LEU A 638 -21.15 -3.50 -39.41
CA LEU A 638 -20.48 -2.59 -38.47
C LEU A 638 -19.00 -2.94 -38.22
N ALA A 639 -18.57 -4.15 -38.57
CA ALA A 639 -17.16 -4.53 -38.70
C ALA A 639 -17.03 -5.73 -39.64
N LYS A 640 -16.06 -5.69 -40.54
CA LYS A 640 -15.73 -6.77 -41.47
C LYS A 640 -14.25 -6.65 -41.88
N PRO A 641 -13.32 -7.12 -41.02
CA PRO A 641 -11.88 -7.04 -41.26
C PRO A 641 -11.46 -7.72 -42.57
N ASP A 642 -10.48 -7.16 -43.27
CA ASP A 642 -9.96 -7.72 -44.51
C ASP A 642 -8.78 -8.70 -44.21
N PRO A 643 -8.90 -10.01 -44.52
CA PRO A 643 -7.84 -10.98 -44.25
C PRO A 643 -6.52 -10.75 -45.01
N SER A 644 -6.46 -9.81 -45.95
CA SER A 644 -5.22 -9.38 -46.61
C SER A 644 -4.48 -8.27 -45.86
N LEU A 645 -5.15 -7.61 -44.92
CA LEU A 645 -4.60 -6.53 -44.08
C LEU A 645 -4.10 -7.04 -42.73
N HIS A 646 -4.52 -8.24 -42.32
CA HIS A 646 -4.33 -8.80 -40.99
C HIS A 646 -3.37 -10.00 -40.89
N GLY A 647 -2.77 -10.19 -39.71
CA GLY A 647 -1.88 -11.30 -39.36
C GLY A 647 -2.64 -12.55 -38.89
N THR A 648 -2.05 -13.72 -39.09
CA THR A 648 -2.61 -15.04 -38.68
C THR A 648 -1.52 -15.99 -38.14
N LYS A 649 -0.39 -15.41 -37.70
CA LYS A 649 0.86 -16.15 -37.40
C LYS A 649 1.72 -15.52 -36.30
N GLY A 650 1.43 -14.29 -35.90
CA GLY A 650 2.04 -13.67 -34.73
C GLY A 650 1.57 -14.33 -33.43
N THR A 651 1.98 -13.78 -32.30
CA THR A 651 1.67 -14.35 -30.98
C THR A 651 0.67 -13.51 -30.19
N LEU A 652 0.45 -12.25 -30.58
CA LEU A 652 -0.59 -11.40 -29.99
C LEU A 652 -1.96 -11.78 -30.56
N LYS A 653 -2.82 -12.40 -29.75
CA LYS A 653 -4.21 -12.68 -30.16
C LYS A 653 -5.00 -11.38 -30.20
N VAL A 654 -5.68 -11.17 -31.32
CA VAL A 654 -6.55 -10.03 -31.61
C VAL A 654 -7.87 -10.56 -32.12
N CYS A 655 -9.00 -10.02 -31.67
CA CYS A 655 -10.30 -10.36 -32.26
C CYS A 655 -11.32 -9.22 -32.09
N LEU A 656 -12.43 -9.35 -32.83
CA LEU A 656 -13.66 -8.62 -32.55
C LEU A 656 -14.49 -9.38 -31.49
N PRO A 657 -15.28 -8.70 -30.64
CA PRO A 657 -16.09 -9.36 -29.62
C PRO A 657 -17.17 -10.27 -30.26
N PRO A 658 -17.20 -11.58 -29.98
CA PRO A 658 -18.08 -12.52 -30.70
C PRO A 658 -19.57 -12.37 -30.37
N VAL A 659 -19.88 -11.68 -29.28
CA VAL A 659 -21.23 -11.23 -28.92
C VAL A 659 -21.11 -9.78 -28.48
N LEU A 660 -21.99 -8.90 -28.99
CA LEU A 660 -22.09 -7.51 -28.54
C LEU A 660 -22.95 -7.44 -27.28
N GLU A 661 -22.60 -6.54 -26.36
CA GLU A 661 -23.43 -6.28 -25.18
C GLU A 661 -24.83 -5.76 -25.54
N LYS A 662 -25.84 -6.10 -24.74
CA LYS A 662 -27.23 -5.68 -24.92
C LYS A 662 -27.33 -4.16 -25.13
N GLY A 663 -28.06 -3.74 -26.16
CA GLY A 663 -28.21 -2.33 -26.53
C GLY A 663 -27.08 -1.74 -27.38
N THR A 664 -25.90 -2.38 -27.47
CA THR A 664 -24.78 -1.83 -28.25
C THR A 664 -25.07 -1.81 -29.75
N LEU A 665 -25.65 -2.88 -30.30
CA LEU A 665 -25.99 -2.97 -31.71
C LEU A 665 -26.91 -1.82 -32.18
N PRO A 666 -28.11 -1.59 -31.60
CA PRO A 666 -28.96 -0.47 -32.01
C PRO A 666 -28.32 0.90 -31.74
N TRP A 667 -27.45 1.03 -30.73
CA TRP A 667 -26.73 2.28 -30.46
C TRP A 667 -25.66 2.59 -31.52
N ALA A 668 -24.93 1.59 -32.00
CA ALA A 668 -24.01 1.74 -33.12
C ALA A 668 -24.77 1.99 -34.44
N GLU A 669 -25.86 1.27 -34.70
CA GLU A 669 -26.70 1.45 -35.89
C GLU A 669 -27.34 2.85 -35.96
N SER A 670 -27.70 3.46 -34.82
CA SER A 670 -28.29 4.80 -34.82
C SER A 670 -27.35 5.88 -35.37
N LEU A 671 -26.03 5.66 -35.27
CA LEU A 671 -25.01 6.51 -35.90
C LEU A 671 -25.06 6.37 -37.43
N VAL A 672 -25.06 5.14 -37.93
CA VAL A 672 -25.11 4.84 -39.38
C VAL A 672 -26.39 5.42 -40.01
N LYS A 673 -27.55 5.25 -39.35
CA LYS A 673 -28.83 5.85 -39.77
C LYS A 673 -28.81 7.38 -39.77
N SER A 674 -27.93 8.01 -38.99
CA SER A 674 -27.75 9.46 -38.93
C SER A 674 -26.77 9.99 -39.99
N GLY A 675 -26.21 9.11 -40.83
CA GLY A 675 -25.34 9.48 -41.95
C GLY A 675 -23.83 9.36 -41.68
N GLU A 676 -23.41 8.79 -40.54
CA GLU A 676 -21.98 8.55 -40.31
C GLU A 676 -21.43 7.47 -41.27
N LYS A 677 -20.25 7.72 -41.85
CA LYS A 677 -19.51 6.71 -42.64
C LYS A 677 -19.21 5.50 -41.75
N VAL A 678 -19.64 4.31 -42.14
CA VAL A 678 -19.19 3.06 -41.50
C VAL A 678 -17.72 2.83 -41.82
N ASN A 679 -16.91 2.51 -40.81
CA ASN A 679 -15.62 1.88 -41.02
C ASN A 679 -15.73 0.38 -40.66
N LEU A 680 -15.49 -0.48 -41.66
CA LEU A 680 -15.53 -1.93 -41.49
C LEU A 680 -14.19 -2.48 -40.97
N ASP A 681 -13.10 -1.73 -41.12
CA ASP A 681 -11.75 -2.15 -40.74
C ASP A 681 -10.87 -0.93 -40.40
N PHE A 682 -10.86 -0.57 -39.11
CA PHE A 682 -10.02 0.51 -38.58
C PHE A 682 -8.50 0.24 -38.67
N ASN A 683 -8.10 -0.99 -39.02
CA ASN A 683 -6.70 -1.39 -39.20
C ASN A 683 -6.28 -1.38 -40.69
N SER A 684 -7.16 -0.93 -41.58
CA SER A 684 -6.85 -0.71 -43.00
C SER A 684 -5.85 0.42 -43.29
N GLY A 685 -5.63 1.32 -42.33
CA GLY A 685 -4.83 2.54 -42.49
C GLY A 685 -5.67 3.79 -42.77
N ASP A 686 -6.98 3.63 -43.01
CA ASP A 686 -7.99 4.68 -42.89
C ASP A 686 -8.84 4.43 -41.64
N PRO A 687 -8.61 5.16 -40.53
CA PRO A 687 -9.44 5.01 -39.33
C PRO A 687 -10.81 5.71 -39.47
N ILE A 688 -11.05 6.53 -40.50
CA ILE A 688 -12.19 7.44 -40.51
C ILE A 688 -13.53 6.71 -40.66
N GLY A 689 -14.43 6.93 -39.71
CA GLY A 689 -15.78 6.39 -39.69
C GLY A 689 -16.17 5.82 -38.32
N VAL A 690 -17.31 5.14 -38.26
CA VAL A 690 -17.87 4.51 -37.05
C VAL A 690 -18.02 3.00 -37.20
N GLY A 691 -17.85 2.25 -36.12
CA GLY A 691 -17.92 0.78 -36.12
C GLY A 691 -17.51 0.15 -34.79
N VAL A 692 -17.34 -1.18 -34.78
CA VAL A 692 -16.89 -1.94 -33.60
C VAL A 692 -15.36 -2.06 -33.60
N PHE A 693 -14.72 -1.86 -32.45
CA PHE A 693 -13.26 -1.89 -32.35
C PHE A 693 -12.73 -3.30 -32.02
N PRO A 694 -11.68 -3.79 -32.70
CA PRO A 694 -10.98 -5.00 -32.31
C PRO A 694 -10.16 -4.78 -31.02
N ALA A 695 -9.93 -5.87 -30.28
CA ALA A 695 -9.23 -5.85 -29.01
C ALA A 695 -8.14 -6.94 -28.92
N SER A 696 -7.11 -6.70 -28.10
CA SER A 696 -6.11 -7.70 -27.69
C SER A 696 -6.74 -8.73 -26.73
N TYR A 697 -7.51 -9.65 -27.31
CA TYR A 697 -8.40 -10.60 -26.64
C TYR A 697 -8.40 -11.95 -27.38
N SER A 698 -8.76 -13.00 -26.66
CA SER A 698 -9.10 -14.32 -27.19
C SER A 698 -10.17 -14.95 -26.31
N LYS A 699 -10.67 -16.13 -26.69
CA LYS A 699 -11.55 -16.98 -25.85
C LYS A 699 -11.03 -17.20 -24.42
N ASP A 700 -9.71 -17.10 -24.20
CA ASP A 700 -9.05 -17.38 -22.92
C ASP A 700 -8.87 -16.11 -22.05
N GLY A 701 -9.31 -14.95 -22.58
CA GLY A 701 -9.25 -13.65 -21.93
C GLY A 701 -8.40 -12.60 -22.67
N ARG A 702 -8.07 -11.51 -21.97
CA ARG A 702 -7.05 -10.53 -22.39
C ARG A 702 -5.75 -11.23 -22.79
N THR A 703 -5.17 -10.78 -23.91
CA THR A 703 -3.77 -11.07 -24.24
C THR A 703 -2.89 -9.86 -23.89
N THR A 704 -1.93 -10.06 -22.98
CA THR A 704 -0.87 -9.09 -22.63
C THR A 704 0.40 -9.40 -23.45
N SER A 705 1.38 -8.48 -23.47
CA SER A 705 2.65 -8.77 -24.15
C SER A 705 3.40 -9.93 -23.48
N ALA A 706 3.29 -10.08 -22.15
CA ALA A 706 3.83 -11.24 -21.45
C ALA A 706 3.12 -12.55 -21.82
N SER A 707 1.78 -12.56 -21.89
CA SER A 707 1.03 -13.78 -22.25
C SER A 707 1.15 -14.14 -23.74
N ALA A 708 1.39 -13.16 -24.61
CA ALA A 708 1.71 -13.39 -26.02
C ALA A 708 3.12 -13.95 -26.21
N HIS A 709 4.13 -13.33 -25.59
CA HIS A 709 5.53 -13.52 -25.99
C HIS A 709 6.37 -14.38 -25.05
N LEU A 710 6.01 -14.52 -23.77
CA LEU A 710 6.89 -15.10 -22.73
C LEU A 710 6.45 -16.47 -22.19
N VAL A 711 5.23 -16.93 -22.50
CA VAL A 711 4.68 -18.21 -21.97
C VAL A 711 5.54 -19.43 -22.31
N ASN A 712 6.18 -19.41 -23.49
CA ASN A 712 7.11 -20.46 -23.94
C ASN A 712 8.53 -19.89 -24.10
N ALA A 713 9.02 -19.15 -23.11
CA ALA A 713 10.38 -18.62 -23.11
C ALA A 713 11.44 -19.74 -23.29
N PRO A 714 12.38 -19.61 -24.24
CA PRO A 714 13.42 -20.60 -24.48
C PRO A 714 14.56 -20.47 -23.46
N ASP A 715 15.43 -21.49 -23.38
CA ASP A 715 16.56 -21.54 -22.43
C ASP A 715 17.56 -20.39 -22.54
N ASN A 716 17.67 -19.77 -23.71
CA ASN A 716 18.49 -18.58 -23.96
C ASN A 716 17.83 -17.24 -23.57
N LEU A 717 16.62 -17.25 -22.98
CA LEU A 717 15.95 -16.06 -22.43
C LEU A 717 15.86 -16.14 -20.88
N THR A 718 16.71 -15.39 -20.19
CA THR A 718 16.57 -15.16 -18.75
C THR A 718 15.60 -14.00 -18.50
N ILE A 719 14.76 -14.13 -17.47
CA ILE A 719 13.84 -13.06 -17.04
C ILE A 719 14.07 -12.77 -15.56
N TRP A 720 14.27 -11.49 -15.21
CA TRP A 720 14.34 -10.98 -13.85
C TRP A 720 13.13 -10.10 -13.56
N THR A 721 12.32 -10.48 -12.58
CA THR A 721 11.26 -9.61 -12.02
C THR A 721 11.75 -8.90 -10.77
N ASP A 722 10.94 -7.92 -10.32
CA ASP A 722 11.13 -7.15 -9.09
C ASP A 722 12.53 -6.47 -9.07
N ALA A 723 12.98 -6.08 -10.27
CA ALA A 723 14.35 -5.75 -10.62
C ALA A 723 14.43 -4.33 -11.19
N THR A 724 14.19 -3.32 -10.36
CA THR A 724 14.29 -1.92 -10.79
C THR A 724 15.74 -1.59 -11.18
N VAL A 725 16.03 -1.53 -12.48
CA VAL A 725 17.30 -0.97 -12.99
C VAL A 725 17.35 0.50 -12.64
N HIS A 726 18.47 0.94 -12.04
CA HIS A 726 18.68 2.35 -11.69
C HIS A 726 19.99 2.93 -12.21
N ARG A 727 20.91 2.07 -12.68
CA ARG A 727 22.24 2.44 -13.15
C ARG A 727 22.59 1.67 -14.42
N LEU A 728 23.21 2.39 -15.34
CA LEU A 728 23.93 1.86 -16.49
C LEU A 728 25.42 1.81 -16.13
N GLU A 729 26.10 0.72 -16.47
CA GLU A 729 27.54 0.57 -16.29
C GLU A 729 28.27 1.04 -17.56
N PHE A 730 29.30 1.87 -17.41
CA PHE A 730 29.95 2.56 -18.53
C PHE A 730 31.44 2.25 -18.65
N GLU A 731 31.91 1.99 -19.89
CA GLU A 731 33.31 2.12 -20.27
C GLU A 731 33.47 3.33 -21.20
N GLY A 732 33.97 4.44 -20.66
CA GLY A 732 34.02 5.72 -21.37
C GLY A 732 32.63 6.29 -21.63
N THR A 733 32.13 6.12 -22.86
CA THR A 733 30.78 6.48 -23.32
C THR A 733 29.97 5.28 -23.84
N GLU A 734 30.51 4.06 -23.74
CA GLU A 734 29.82 2.82 -24.07
C GLU A 734 29.10 2.26 -22.84
N VAL A 735 27.83 1.85 -22.99
CA VAL A 735 27.06 1.15 -21.96
C VAL A 735 27.32 -0.35 -22.05
N VAL A 736 28.11 -0.86 -21.12
CA VAL A 736 28.56 -2.26 -21.06
C VAL A 736 27.71 -3.15 -20.14
N GLY A 737 26.76 -2.58 -19.40
CA GLY A 737 25.93 -3.35 -18.46
C GLY A 737 24.94 -2.52 -17.65
N ILE A 738 24.35 -3.17 -16.63
CA ILE A 738 23.36 -2.58 -15.74
C ILE A 738 23.58 -2.97 -14.27
N GLU A 739 23.09 -2.13 -13.36
CA GLU A 739 22.87 -2.45 -11.94
C GLU A 739 21.42 -2.15 -11.54
N THR A 740 20.83 -3.07 -10.77
CA THR A 740 19.49 -2.94 -10.17
C THR A 740 19.57 -2.40 -8.74
N ALA A 741 18.48 -1.82 -8.26
CA ALA A 741 18.39 -1.23 -6.93
C ALA A 741 18.55 -2.24 -5.76
N ASP A 742 18.45 -3.55 -6.03
CA ASP A 742 18.76 -4.64 -5.09
C ASP A 742 20.17 -5.24 -5.27
N GLY A 743 21.01 -4.66 -6.13
CA GLY A 743 22.42 -4.99 -6.30
C GLY A 743 22.73 -6.14 -7.28
N ARG A 744 21.76 -6.58 -8.09
CA ARG A 744 22.06 -7.50 -9.21
C ARG A 744 22.78 -6.71 -10.31
N LYS A 745 23.79 -7.33 -10.91
CA LYS A 745 24.57 -6.78 -12.03
C LYS A 745 24.58 -7.77 -13.19
N ALA A 746 24.47 -7.24 -14.41
CA ALA A 746 24.60 -8.00 -15.65
C ALA A 746 25.36 -7.19 -16.69
N MET A 747 26.24 -7.85 -17.44
CA MET A 747 27.05 -7.24 -18.50
C MET A 747 26.47 -7.59 -19.86
N SER A 748 26.51 -6.66 -20.82
CA SER A 748 26.16 -6.94 -22.21
C SER A 748 27.39 -7.22 -23.05
N GLY A 749 27.30 -8.21 -23.93
CA GLY A 749 28.30 -8.54 -24.94
C GLY A 749 28.02 -7.91 -26.31
N LYS A 750 26.90 -7.18 -26.46
CA LYS A 750 26.58 -6.39 -27.67
C LYS A 750 25.94 -5.05 -27.32
N GLU A 751 24.71 -5.05 -26.81
CA GLU A 751 23.95 -3.82 -26.53
C GLU A 751 22.99 -3.97 -25.33
N VAL A 752 22.67 -2.84 -24.69
CA VAL A 752 21.57 -2.66 -23.73
C VAL A 752 20.44 -1.90 -24.42
N ILE A 753 19.20 -2.38 -24.26
CA ILE A 753 18.01 -1.82 -24.89
C ILE A 753 17.02 -1.42 -23.80
N ILE A 754 16.71 -0.13 -23.68
CA ILE A 754 15.74 0.39 -22.72
C ILE A 754 14.34 0.37 -23.34
N CYS A 755 13.38 -0.20 -22.61
CA CYS A 755 11.98 -0.41 -22.97
C CYS A 755 11.03 0.03 -21.84
N GLY A 756 11.46 0.99 -21.00
CA GLY A 756 10.74 1.47 -19.80
C GLY A 756 9.50 2.34 -20.09
N GLY A 757 9.26 2.71 -21.35
CA GLY A 757 8.16 3.59 -21.74
C GLY A 757 8.46 5.07 -21.50
N ALA A 758 7.59 5.93 -22.02
CA ALA A 758 7.77 7.39 -22.06
C ALA A 758 7.73 8.14 -20.71
N ILE A 759 7.85 7.43 -19.57
CA ILE A 759 8.12 8.03 -18.25
C ILE A 759 9.44 7.50 -17.68
N ASP A 760 9.62 6.18 -17.59
CA ASP A 760 10.81 5.60 -16.96
C ASP A 760 12.04 5.54 -17.88
N THR A 761 11.88 5.50 -19.20
CA THR A 761 13.00 5.59 -20.16
C THR A 761 13.76 6.91 -20.06
N PRO A 762 13.15 8.11 -20.22
CA PRO A 762 13.87 9.37 -20.03
C PRO A 762 14.37 9.54 -18.59
N ARG A 763 13.62 9.06 -17.58
CA ARG A 763 14.04 9.09 -16.17
C ARG A 763 15.34 8.30 -15.94
N LEU A 764 15.47 7.10 -16.51
CA LEU A 764 16.67 6.26 -16.38
C LEU A 764 17.89 6.90 -17.09
N LEU A 765 17.68 7.52 -18.26
CA LEU A 765 18.72 8.28 -18.96
C LEU A 765 19.21 9.47 -18.13
N LEU A 766 18.28 10.29 -17.62
CA LEU A 766 18.59 11.46 -16.79
C LEU A 766 19.36 11.05 -15.52
N LEU A 767 18.93 9.98 -14.84
CA LEU A 767 19.63 9.45 -13.64
C LEU A 767 21.06 8.97 -13.94
N ASN A 768 21.37 8.65 -15.20
CA ASN A 768 22.67 8.17 -15.66
C ASN A 768 23.44 9.22 -16.48
N GLY A 769 23.08 10.50 -16.35
CA GLY A 769 23.84 11.60 -16.94
C GLY A 769 23.64 11.80 -18.44
N ILE A 770 22.59 11.21 -19.03
CA ILE A 770 22.24 11.35 -20.45
C ILE A 770 20.99 12.23 -20.53
N GLY A 771 21.14 13.48 -20.98
CA GLY A 771 20.05 14.45 -21.04
C GLY A 771 20.52 15.91 -20.97
N PRO A 772 19.65 16.89 -20.67
CA PRO A 772 19.99 18.31 -20.73
C PRO A 772 21.03 18.68 -19.65
N ALA A 773 22.25 19.01 -20.05
CA ALA A 773 23.40 19.13 -19.14
C ALA A 773 23.13 20.06 -17.93
N LYS A 774 22.51 21.22 -18.16
CA LYS A 774 22.21 22.21 -17.10
C LYS A 774 21.20 21.71 -16.05
N GLU A 775 20.26 20.84 -16.45
CA GLU A 775 19.29 20.24 -15.52
C GLU A 775 19.94 19.15 -14.67
N LEU A 776 20.86 18.38 -15.26
CA LEU A 776 21.64 17.35 -14.59
C LEU A 776 22.66 17.94 -13.60
N GLU A 777 23.41 18.96 -14.02
CA GLU A 777 24.38 19.69 -13.18
C GLU A 777 23.70 20.34 -11.97
N ALA A 778 22.50 20.92 -12.15
CA ALA A 778 21.73 21.51 -11.06
C ALA A 778 21.30 20.50 -9.97
N LEU A 779 21.20 19.21 -10.32
CA LEU A 779 20.93 18.11 -9.39
C LEU A 779 22.20 17.40 -8.89
N GLY A 780 23.39 17.85 -9.31
CA GLY A 780 24.68 17.23 -8.98
C GLY A 780 24.95 15.92 -9.73
N ILE A 781 24.21 15.63 -10.80
CA ILE A 781 24.41 14.45 -11.64
C ILE A 781 25.56 14.75 -12.61
N LYS A 782 26.55 13.85 -12.68
CA LYS A 782 27.64 13.95 -13.67
C LYS A 782 27.06 13.73 -15.07
N VAL A 783 27.17 14.73 -15.94
CA VAL A 783 26.84 14.59 -17.36
C VAL A 783 27.80 13.58 -18.02
N VAL A 784 27.23 12.58 -18.67
CA VAL A 784 27.90 11.64 -19.58
C VAL A 784 27.74 12.15 -21.01
N LYS A 785 26.52 12.57 -21.38
CA LYS A 785 26.20 13.11 -22.69
C LYS A 785 25.08 14.15 -22.59
N ASP A 786 25.34 15.35 -23.10
CA ASP A 786 24.30 16.38 -23.28
C ASP A 786 23.37 15.97 -24.44
N LEU A 787 22.09 15.76 -24.14
CA LEU A 787 20.99 15.55 -25.09
C LEU A 787 19.77 16.35 -24.62
N PRO A 788 19.57 17.59 -25.10
CA PRO A 788 18.54 18.48 -24.55
C PRO A 788 17.11 18.02 -24.83
N GLY A 789 16.90 17.10 -25.78
CA GLY A 789 15.60 16.47 -26.06
C GLY A 789 15.12 15.44 -25.02
N VAL A 790 16.00 14.90 -24.16
CA VAL A 790 15.59 13.85 -23.20
C VAL A 790 14.61 14.41 -22.19
N GLY A 791 13.41 13.81 -22.15
CA GLY A 791 12.30 14.24 -21.31
C GLY A 791 11.50 15.41 -21.87
N LYS A 792 11.70 15.85 -23.11
CA LYS A 792 10.93 16.93 -23.79
C LYS A 792 9.97 16.34 -24.84
N GLN A 793 9.12 17.16 -25.48
CA GLN A 793 8.11 16.72 -26.47
C GLN A 793 7.27 15.52 -25.97
N LEU A 794 6.77 15.63 -24.73
CA LEU A 794 5.79 14.68 -24.20
C LEU A 794 4.44 14.98 -24.86
N HIS A 795 3.93 14.03 -25.63
CA HIS A 795 2.59 14.10 -26.23
C HIS A 795 1.72 12.96 -25.69
N ASP A 796 0.44 13.25 -25.44
CA ASP A 796 -0.58 12.30 -24.97
C ASP A 796 -1.97 12.78 -25.41
N HIS A 797 -2.89 11.86 -25.71
CA HIS A 797 -4.28 12.22 -26.01
C HIS A 797 -5.00 12.68 -24.73
N VAL A 798 -5.90 13.66 -24.88
CA VAL A 798 -6.71 14.22 -23.79
C VAL A 798 -8.16 13.79 -23.98
N MET A 799 -8.83 13.34 -22.93
CA MET A 799 -10.23 12.88 -23.00
C MET A 799 -11.13 13.43 -21.90
N THR A 800 -12.44 13.35 -22.12
CA THR A 800 -13.48 13.51 -21.09
C THR A 800 -14.48 12.35 -21.14
N PHE A 801 -14.78 11.75 -19.99
CA PHE A 801 -15.97 10.88 -19.85
C PHE A 801 -17.25 11.71 -19.99
N LEU A 802 -18.30 11.09 -20.54
CA LEU A 802 -19.65 11.63 -20.64
C LEU A 802 -20.64 10.50 -20.28
N SER A 803 -21.67 10.77 -19.50
CA SER A 803 -22.62 9.73 -19.02
C SER A 803 -24.05 10.27 -18.87
N VAL A 804 -25.02 9.43 -19.22
CA VAL A 804 -26.45 9.70 -19.08
C VAL A 804 -27.17 8.50 -18.44
N GLU A 805 -28.24 8.79 -17.70
CA GLU A 805 -29.17 7.78 -17.20
C GLU A 805 -30.12 7.42 -18.34
N CYS A 806 -30.36 6.12 -18.54
CA CYS A 806 -31.30 5.60 -19.52
C CYS A 806 -32.27 4.59 -18.90
N ASP A 807 -33.25 4.17 -19.69
CA ASP A 807 -34.14 3.08 -19.31
C ASP A 807 -33.41 1.72 -19.22
N GLY A 808 -33.72 0.91 -18.20
CA GLY A 808 -33.11 -0.42 -17.98
C GLY A 808 -33.49 -1.46 -19.04
N ILE A 809 -34.49 -1.19 -19.89
CA ILE A 809 -34.78 -2.00 -21.07
C ILE A 809 -33.63 -1.91 -22.08
N GLN A 810 -32.90 -0.78 -22.16
CA GLN A 810 -31.87 -0.55 -23.19
C GLN A 810 -30.68 -1.51 -23.05
N ASN A 811 -30.09 -1.58 -21.86
CA ASN A 811 -28.99 -2.48 -21.52
C ASN A 811 -29.13 -2.94 -20.06
N ASP A 812 -28.50 -4.06 -19.74
CA ASP A 812 -28.58 -4.78 -18.46
C ASP A 812 -27.38 -4.51 -17.52
N ARG A 813 -26.40 -3.70 -17.95
CA ARG A 813 -25.14 -3.45 -17.22
C ARG A 813 -25.36 -3.08 -15.75
N TYR A 814 -26.10 -2.00 -15.48
CA TYR A 814 -26.31 -1.54 -14.11
C TYR A 814 -27.00 -2.60 -13.25
N SER A 815 -28.06 -3.23 -13.77
CA SER A 815 -28.78 -4.31 -13.08
C SER A 815 -27.98 -5.60 -12.85
N PHE A 816 -26.90 -5.81 -13.62
CA PHE A 816 -25.93 -6.88 -13.38
C PHE A 816 -24.88 -6.42 -12.35
N GLU A 817 -24.29 -5.24 -12.54
CA GLU A 817 -23.24 -4.65 -11.69
C GLU A 817 -23.69 -4.51 -10.24
N THR A 818 -24.95 -4.10 -9.98
CA THR A 818 -25.51 -3.97 -8.63
C THR A 818 -26.17 -5.26 -8.11
N ASN A 819 -25.88 -6.43 -8.69
CA ASN A 819 -26.46 -7.70 -8.28
C ASN A 819 -25.36 -8.74 -8.05
N GLU A 820 -24.83 -8.77 -6.82
CA GLU A 820 -23.76 -9.67 -6.39
C GLU A 820 -23.97 -11.12 -6.81
N LYS A 821 -25.21 -11.61 -6.75
CA LYS A 821 -25.55 -12.98 -7.12
C LYS A 821 -25.33 -13.21 -8.62
N LEU A 822 -25.80 -12.31 -9.49
CA LEU A 822 -25.56 -12.44 -10.93
C LEU A 822 -24.06 -12.31 -11.26
N VAL A 823 -23.34 -11.41 -10.58
CA VAL A 823 -21.89 -11.27 -10.70
C VAL A 823 -21.18 -12.57 -10.30
N ALA A 824 -21.54 -13.18 -9.17
CA ALA A 824 -20.96 -14.42 -8.67
C ALA A 824 -21.30 -15.63 -9.55
N GLU A 825 -22.54 -15.75 -10.04
CA GLU A 825 -22.94 -16.81 -10.98
C GLU A 825 -22.20 -16.68 -12.32
N ALA A 826 -22.11 -15.47 -12.89
CA ALA A 826 -21.33 -15.23 -14.11
C ALA A 826 -19.83 -15.45 -13.91
N LYS A 827 -19.29 -15.12 -12.74
CA LYS A 827 -17.89 -15.41 -12.37
C LYS A 827 -17.64 -16.92 -12.26
N GLY A 828 -18.58 -17.69 -11.71
CA GLY A 828 -18.49 -19.16 -11.65
C GLY A 828 -18.48 -19.84 -13.03
N LEU A 829 -19.27 -19.33 -13.98
CA LEU A 829 -19.19 -19.73 -15.39
C LEU A 829 -17.82 -19.38 -15.98
N TRP A 830 -17.38 -18.13 -15.80
CA TRP A 830 -16.08 -17.68 -16.30
C TRP A 830 -14.92 -18.50 -15.74
N ASP A 831 -14.89 -18.82 -14.45
CA ASP A 831 -13.89 -19.70 -13.84
C ASP A 831 -13.89 -21.10 -14.50
N THR A 832 -15.08 -21.64 -14.78
CA THR A 832 -15.28 -22.97 -15.37
C THR A 832 -14.79 -23.05 -16.82
N ASP A 833 -15.34 -22.23 -17.72
CA ASP A 833 -15.16 -22.38 -19.19
C ASP A 833 -14.85 -21.08 -19.95
N LYS A 834 -14.70 -19.96 -19.23
CA LYS A 834 -14.46 -18.60 -19.79
C LYS A 834 -15.67 -18.04 -20.58
N THR A 835 -16.87 -18.55 -20.34
CA THR A 835 -18.12 -17.99 -20.88
C THR A 835 -18.87 -17.12 -19.86
N GLY A 836 -20.14 -16.82 -20.12
CA GLY A 836 -21.00 -16.02 -19.26
C GLY A 836 -20.74 -14.52 -19.31
N THR A 837 -21.54 -13.77 -18.54
CA THR A 837 -21.57 -12.30 -18.58
C THR A 837 -20.22 -11.64 -18.22
N PHE A 838 -19.39 -12.32 -17.44
CA PHE A 838 -18.03 -11.87 -17.08
C PHE A 838 -17.08 -11.78 -18.30
N GLY A 839 -17.34 -12.60 -19.32
CA GLY A 839 -16.69 -12.59 -20.64
C GLY A 839 -17.31 -11.62 -21.65
N LEU A 840 -18.42 -10.95 -21.29
CA LEU A 840 -19.22 -10.11 -22.20
C LEU A 840 -19.25 -8.64 -21.77
N HIS A 841 -19.59 -8.35 -20.52
CA HIS A 841 -19.69 -6.96 -20.04
C HIS A 841 -18.33 -6.27 -20.04
N TYR A 842 -18.34 -5.02 -20.49
CA TYR A 842 -17.17 -4.22 -20.85
C TYR A 842 -16.27 -4.82 -21.94
N GLY A 843 -16.57 -6.02 -22.46
CA GLY A 843 -15.85 -6.67 -23.55
C GLY A 843 -16.08 -6.01 -24.90
N THR A 844 -17.22 -5.35 -25.09
CA THR A 844 -17.54 -4.61 -26.32
C THR A 844 -17.09 -3.16 -26.22
N MET A 845 -16.46 -2.65 -27.27
CA MET A 845 -16.29 -1.22 -27.52
C MET A 845 -16.64 -0.92 -28.97
N PHE A 846 -17.35 0.19 -29.18
CA PHE A 846 -17.65 0.75 -30.48
C PHE A 846 -17.40 2.25 -30.42
N GLY A 847 -17.19 2.89 -31.56
CA GLY A 847 -16.81 4.28 -31.59
C GLY A 847 -16.56 4.77 -33.01
N GLY A 848 -15.81 5.85 -33.13
CA GLY A 848 -15.34 6.33 -34.41
C GLY A 848 -14.28 7.42 -34.33
N PHE A 849 -13.43 7.45 -35.35
CA PHE A 849 -12.44 8.49 -35.60
C PHE A 849 -13.00 9.39 -36.71
N LEU A 850 -13.10 10.70 -36.47
CA LEU A 850 -13.83 11.59 -37.37
C LEU A 850 -13.09 12.91 -37.62
N LYS A 851 -13.31 13.45 -38.83
CA LYS A 851 -13.04 14.86 -39.13
C LYS A 851 -14.00 15.75 -38.36
N LEU A 852 -13.56 16.95 -38.03
CA LEU A 852 -14.43 18.05 -37.62
C LEU A 852 -14.71 18.95 -38.85
N PRO A 853 -15.97 19.08 -39.30
CA PRO A 853 -16.29 19.96 -40.43
C PRO A 853 -15.97 21.43 -40.12
N GLY A 854 -15.33 22.14 -41.05
CA GLY A 854 -14.95 23.54 -40.89
C GLY A 854 -13.80 23.77 -39.90
N LEU A 855 -13.03 22.73 -39.53
CA LEU A 855 -11.85 22.86 -38.68
C LEU A 855 -10.86 23.92 -39.22
N GLU A 856 -10.72 23.94 -40.54
CA GLU A 856 -9.90 24.86 -41.31
C GLU A 856 -10.37 26.32 -41.26
N GLU A 857 -11.60 26.59 -40.82
CA GLU A 857 -12.13 27.95 -40.70
C GLU A 857 -11.70 28.64 -39.39
N TYR A 858 -11.43 27.88 -38.32
CA TYR A 858 -11.06 28.44 -37.02
C TYR A 858 -9.71 29.18 -37.06
N ALA A 859 -9.61 30.27 -36.30
CA ALA A 859 -8.37 31.03 -36.17
C ALA A 859 -7.26 30.20 -35.52
N GLU A 860 -7.64 29.31 -34.61
CA GLU A 860 -6.76 28.39 -33.88
C GLU A 860 -6.10 27.34 -34.80
N TYR A 861 -6.75 26.94 -35.90
CA TYR A 861 -6.15 26.10 -36.95
C TYR A 861 -5.29 26.92 -37.91
N LYS A 862 -5.80 28.08 -38.36
CA LYS A 862 -5.09 29.00 -39.27
C LYS A 862 -3.77 29.53 -38.69
N ALA A 863 -3.64 29.53 -37.37
CA ALA A 863 -2.43 29.91 -36.63
C ALA A 863 -1.40 28.78 -36.49
N LEU A 864 -1.73 27.53 -36.82
CA LEU A 864 -0.76 26.43 -36.85
C LEU A 864 0.25 26.62 -37.99
N ASP A 865 1.46 26.10 -37.82
CA ASP A 865 2.43 26.00 -38.92
C ASP A 865 1.82 25.27 -40.12
N LYS A 866 2.19 25.73 -41.33
CA LYS A 866 1.72 25.12 -42.59
C LYS A 866 1.99 23.61 -42.64
N ARG A 867 3.12 23.18 -42.08
CA ARG A 867 3.52 21.77 -41.91
C ARG A 867 2.52 20.93 -41.11
N TRP A 868 1.79 21.53 -40.16
CA TRP A 868 0.73 20.88 -39.38
C TRP A 868 -0.61 20.95 -40.10
N GLN A 869 -0.96 22.10 -40.69
CA GLN A 869 -2.17 22.22 -41.53
C GLN A 869 -2.19 21.14 -42.63
N ASP A 870 -1.09 20.97 -43.36
CA ASP A 870 -0.93 19.99 -44.45
C ASP A 870 -0.90 18.52 -44.00
N PHE A 871 -0.84 18.27 -42.69
CA PHE A 871 -0.98 16.93 -42.11
C PHE A 871 -2.42 16.70 -41.64
N LEU A 872 -2.98 17.64 -40.89
CA LEU A 872 -4.36 17.60 -40.38
C LEU A 872 -5.41 17.64 -41.52
N SER A 873 -5.07 18.20 -42.69
CA SER A 873 -5.94 18.22 -43.86
C SER A 873 -5.99 16.89 -44.61
N ARG A 874 -5.07 15.93 -44.37
CA ARG A 874 -5.06 14.63 -45.07
C ARG A 874 -6.31 13.83 -44.69
N ASP A 875 -7.02 13.25 -45.66
CA ASP A 875 -8.38 12.70 -45.45
C ASP A 875 -8.46 11.69 -44.29
N THR A 876 -7.46 10.81 -44.16
CA THR A 876 -7.39 9.73 -43.16
C THR A 876 -6.87 10.17 -41.78
N VAL A 877 -6.62 11.46 -41.54
CA VAL A 877 -6.16 12.00 -40.24
C VAL A 877 -7.35 12.59 -39.47
N PRO A 878 -7.82 11.97 -38.37
CA PRO A 878 -8.98 12.46 -37.62
C PRO A 878 -8.68 13.72 -36.81
N ALA A 879 -9.72 14.50 -36.51
CA ALA A 879 -9.64 15.62 -35.57
C ALA A 879 -9.96 15.16 -34.13
N TYR A 880 -10.89 14.22 -33.98
CA TYR A 880 -11.29 13.67 -32.69
C TYR A 880 -11.68 12.20 -32.82
N GLU A 881 -11.63 11.47 -31.70
CA GLU A 881 -12.20 10.13 -31.53
C GLU A 881 -13.38 10.21 -30.55
N PHE A 882 -14.32 9.28 -30.66
CA PHE A 882 -15.23 8.94 -29.57
C PHE A 882 -15.39 7.43 -29.39
N ILE A 883 -15.66 7.00 -28.16
CA ILE A 883 -16.03 5.62 -27.80
C ILE A 883 -17.38 5.65 -27.06
N GLY A 884 -18.24 4.67 -27.35
CA GLY A 884 -19.42 4.33 -26.55
C GLY A 884 -19.25 2.99 -25.83
N GLY A 885 -19.97 2.80 -24.73
CA GLY A 885 -19.87 1.59 -23.90
C GLY A 885 -18.78 1.65 -22.82
N ALA A 886 -18.36 2.86 -22.43
CA ALA A 886 -17.47 3.06 -21.28
C ALA A 886 -18.14 2.69 -19.93
N LEU A 887 -17.39 2.72 -18.83
CA LEU A 887 -17.94 2.63 -17.47
C LEU A 887 -18.81 3.84 -17.08
N LEU A 888 -19.70 3.64 -16.11
CA LEU A 888 -20.46 4.71 -15.46
C LEU A 888 -19.53 5.73 -14.78
N HIS A 889 -19.70 7.01 -15.10
CA HIS A 889 -18.94 8.11 -14.52
C HIS A 889 -19.89 9.21 -13.97
N PRO A 890 -19.63 9.78 -12.78
CA PRO A 890 -18.57 9.42 -11.84
C PRO A 890 -18.81 8.06 -11.16
N PRO A 891 -17.74 7.36 -10.71
CA PRO A 891 -17.87 6.12 -9.93
C PRO A 891 -18.72 6.31 -8.67
N GLY A 892 -19.46 5.28 -8.27
CA GLY A 892 -20.39 5.34 -7.13
C GLY A 892 -21.72 6.07 -7.43
N THR A 893 -22.01 6.40 -8.69
CA THR A 893 -23.33 6.92 -9.07
C THR A 893 -24.40 5.84 -8.92
N VAL A 894 -25.33 6.03 -7.99
CA VAL A 894 -26.53 5.20 -7.85
C VAL A 894 -27.63 5.68 -8.80
N LEU A 895 -28.32 4.76 -9.46
CA LEU A 895 -29.45 5.00 -10.37
C LEU A 895 -30.76 4.39 -9.79
N PRO A 896 -31.93 4.95 -10.13
CA PRO A 896 -33.22 4.39 -9.70
C PRO A 896 -33.49 3.00 -10.30
N GLU A 897 -34.30 2.20 -9.61
CA GLU A 897 -34.82 0.92 -10.12
C GLU A 897 -35.43 1.08 -11.53
N GLY A 898 -35.23 0.08 -12.41
CA GLY A 898 -35.67 0.17 -13.81
C GLY A 898 -34.85 1.17 -14.66
N SER A 899 -33.66 1.55 -14.22
CA SER A 899 -32.72 2.40 -14.97
C SER A 899 -31.40 1.69 -15.21
N SER A 900 -30.69 2.10 -16.25
CA SER A 900 -29.28 1.81 -16.47
C SER A 900 -28.59 3.09 -16.95
N TYR A 901 -27.36 2.99 -17.43
CA TYR A 901 -26.61 4.11 -17.98
C TYR A 901 -26.19 3.88 -19.43
N MET A 902 -25.90 4.98 -20.12
CA MET A 902 -25.11 5.02 -21.34
C MET A 902 -23.93 5.95 -21.11
N SER A 903 -22.71 5.43 -21.31
CA SER A 903 -21.47 6.18 -21.09
C SER A 903 -20.58 6.11 -22.31
N GLY A 904 -19.93 7.23 -22.60
CA GLY A 904 -18.99 7.38 -23.69
C GLY A 904 -17.85 8.30 -23.31
N VAL A 905 -16.91 8.46 -24.23
CA VAL A 905 -15.68 9.25 -24.05
C VAL A 905 -15.44 10.05 -25.33
N ALA A 906 -15.11 11.33 -25.19
CA ALA A 906 -14.64 12.19 -26.27
C ALA A 906 -13.12 12.38 -26.13
N PHE A 907 -12.38 12.30 -27.25
CA PHE A 907 -10.92 12.29 -27.28
C PHE A 907 -10.38 13.36 -28.24
N LEU A 908 -9.39 14.14 -27.79
CA LEU A 908 -8.57 15.02 -28.63
C LEU A 908 -7.50 14.19 -29.35
N MET A 909 -7.55 14.22 -30.68
CA MET A 909 -6.53 13.63 -31.55
C MET A 909 -5.59 14.73 -32.09
N ASN A 910 -4.34 14.37 -32.36
CA ASN A 910 -3.30 15.31 -32.82
C ASN A 910 -3.15 16.57 -31.93
N PRO A 911 -2.92 16.43 -30.61
CA PRO A 911 -2.69 17.57 -29.70
C PRO A 911 -1.39 18.30 -30.06
N MET A 912 -1.39 19.62 -29.90
CA MET A 912 -0.25 20.51 -30.15
C MET A 912 0.43 20.96 -28.85
N SER A 913 -0.15 20.66 -27.70
CA SER A 913 0.48 20.92 -26.41
C SER A 913 1.60 19.91 -26.13
N GLU A 914 2.68 20.39 -25.51
CA GLU A 914 3.85 19.57 -25.14
C GLU A 914 4.05 19.60 -23.62
N GLY A 915 4.28 18.42 -23.05
CA GLY A 915 4.70 18.26 -21.66
C GLY A 915 6.20 17.95 -21.52
N SER A 916 6.61 17.53 -20.31
CA SER A 916 7.98 17.10 -20.02
C SER A 916 8.08 16.11 -18.86
N ILE A 917 9.07 15.22 -18.93
CA ILE A 917 9.59 14.43 -17.80
C ILE A 917 10.90 15.07 -17.32
N THR A 918 11.00 15.42 -16.04
CA THR A 918 12.27 15.82 -15.41
C THR A 918 12.47 15.11 -14.07
N LEU A 919 13.66 15.21 -13.48
CA LEU A 919 13.94 14.60 -12.18
C LEU A 919 13.63 15.57 -11.03
N ALA A 920 13.01 15.04 -9.95
CA ALA A 920 12.84 15.77 -8.70
C ALA A 920 14.14 15.85 -7.89
N SER A 921 14.99 14.83 -7.99
CA SER A 921 16.31 14.75 -7.36
C SER A 921 17.19 13.71 -8.07
N ALA A 922 18.45 13.56 -7.66
CA ALA A 922 19.33 12.49 -8.10
C ALA A 922 19.06 11.12 -7.41
N ASN A 923 18.03 11.00 -6.56
CA ASN A 923 17.66 9.74 -5.92
C ASN A 923 16.80 8.87 -6.89
N PRO A 924 17.25 7.67 -7.30
CA PRO A 924 16.44 6.78 -8.13
C PRO A 924 15.17 6.24 -7.44
N GLY A 925 15.05 6.39 -6.12
CA GLY A 925 13.82 6.12 -5.38
C GLY A 925 12.72 7.18 -5.57
N ASP A 926 13.07 8.40 -6.00
CA ASP A 926 12.10 9.49 -6.15
C ASP A 926 11.37 9.40 -7.51
N LYS A 927 10.08 9.72 -7.52
CA LYS A 927 9.28 9.80 -8.75
C LYS A 927 9.73 10.99 -9.62
N PRO A 928 9.67 10.88 -10.96
CA PRO A 928 9.97 12.00 -11.83
C PRO A 928 8.86 13.06 -11.73
N ILE A 929 9.21 14.30 -12.08
CA ILE A 929 8.26 15.39 -12.28
C ILE A 929 7.62 15.18 -13.66
N LEU A 930 6.33 14.86 -13.67
CA LEU A 930 5.50 14.69 -14.86
C LEU A 930 4.72 15.99 -15.13
N ASN A 931 5.09 16.78 -16.12
CA ASN A 931 4.21 17.83 -16.64
C ASN A 931 3.54 17.34 -17.92
N LEU A 932 2.21 17.35 -17.98
CA LEU A 932 1.47 16.89 -19.16
C LEU A 932 1.20 18.01 -20.19
N GLY A 933 1.36 19.29 -19.80
CA GLY A 933 1.08 20.45 -20.67
C GLY A 933 -0.38 20.56 -21.14
N PHE A 934 -1.32 19.88 -20.48
CA PHE A 934 -2.63 19.60 -21.04
C PHE A 934 -3.43 20.85 -21.40
N LEU A 935 -3.85 20.89 -22.67
CA LEU A 935 -4.64 21.95 -23.30
C LEU A 935 -3.99 23.34 -23.24
N GLU A 936 -2.66 23.45 -23.11
CA GLU A 936 -1.96 24.75 -23.12
C GLU A 936 -2.01 25.43 -24.49
N HIS A 937 -1.99 24.67 -25.58
CA HIS A 937 -2.12 25.22 -26.93
C HIS A 937 -3.59 25.59 -27.27
N PRO A 938 -3.87 26.70 -27.99
CA PRO A 938 -5.26 27.10 -28.31
C PRO A 938 -6.04 26.12 -29.19
N TYR A 939 -5.38 25.47 -30.15
CA TYR A 939 -5.98 24.47 -31.03
C TYR A 939 -6.60 23.31 -30.25
N ASP A 940 -5.88 22.78 -29.26
CA ASP A 940 -6.29 21.66 -28.42
C ASP A 940 -7.59 21.96 -27.67
N ARG A 941 -7.73 23.19 -27.16
CA ARG A 941 -8.96 23.66 -26.52
C ARG A 941 -10.11 23.74 -27.52
N ARG A 942 -9.87 24.26 -28.72
CA ARG A 942 -10.89 24.29 -29.79
C ARG A 942 -11.35 22.88 -30.15
N VAL A 943 -10.42 21.99 -30.50
CA VAL A 943 -10.76 20.66 -31.01
C VAL A 943 -11.40 19.78 -29.94
N LEU A 944 -10.94 19.82 -28.68
CA LEU A 944 -11.60 19.07 -27.60
C LEU A 944 -13.01 19.61 -27.32
N ARG A 945 -13.23 20.93 -27.35
CA ARG A 945 -14.57 21.53 -27.18
C ARG A 945 -15.55 21.02 -28.25
N GLU A 946 -15.16 21.10 -29.51
CA GLU A 946 -16.03 20.64 -30.61
C GLU A 946 -16.14 19.09 -30.64
N GLY A 947 -15.10 18.36 -30.24
CA GLY A 947 -15.14 16.91 -30.04
C GLY A 947 -16.13 16.47 -28.96
N ILE A 948 -16.19 17.19 -27.83
CA ILE A 948 -17.20 16.97 -26.77
C ILE A 948 -18.61 17.27 -27.30
N ARG A 949 -18.80 18.40 -27.99
CA ARG A 949 -20.06 18.78 -28.65
C ARG A 949 -20.54 17.67 -29.58
N GLN A 950 -19.71 17.24 -30.52
CA GLN A 950 -20.05 16.22 -31.51
C GLN A 950 -20.32 14.86 -30.84
N THR A 951 -19.50 14.46 -29.88
CA THR A 951 -19.67 13.20 -29.14
C THR A 951 -20.99 13.18 -28.37
N TRP A 952 -21.31 14.26 -27.65
CA TRP A 952 -22.58 14.38 -26.92
C TRP A 952 -23.79 14.29 -27.86
N THR A 953 -23.76 15.03 -28.97
CA THR A 953 -24.83 15.04 -29.97
C THR A 953 -25.01 13.67 -30.62
N LYS A 954 -23.92 13.02 -31.05
CA LYS A 954 -23.95 11.71 -31.74
C LYS A 954 -24.34 10.55 -30.81
N LEU A 955 -23.85 10.53 -29.57
CA LEU A 955 -24.12 9.43 -28.63
C LEU A 955 -25.45 9.56 -27.88
N PHE A 956 -25.85 10.76 -27.45
CA PHE A 956 -26.96 10.93 -26.51
C PHE A 956 -28.13 11.78 -27.03
N GLU A 957 -27.91 12.66 -28.01
CA GLU A 957 -28.98 13.48 -28.60
C GLU A 957 -29.53 12.93 -29.93
N ASN A 958 -28.95 11.84 -30.42
CA ASN A 958 -29.42 11.06 -31.56
C ASN A 958 -30.93 10.77 -31.45
N ALA A 959 -31.68 10.93 -32.54
CA ALA A 959 -33.14 10.84 -32.55
C ALA A 959 -33.72 9.44 -32.23
N GLU A 960 -32.92 8.37 -32.27
CA GLU A 960 -33.31 7.06 -31.73
C GLU A 960 -32.99 6.96 -30.24
N ILE A 961 -31.79 7.36 -29.82
CA ILE A 961 -31.26 7.16 -28.46
C ILE A 961 -31.85 8.14 -27.45
N LYS A 962 -32.04 9.41 -27.81
CA LYS A 962 -32.55 10.48 -26.93
C LYS A 962 -33.91 10.15 -26.31
N LYS A 963 -34.68 9.23 -26.93
CA LYS A 963 -35.97 8.72 -26.44
C LYS A 963 -35.85 7.87 -25.17
N SER A 964 -34.69 7.23 -24.93
CA SER A 964 -34.45 6.38 -23.75
C SER A 964 -33.61 7.08 -22.68
N VAL A 965 -33.04 8.25 -22.98
CA VAL A 965 -32.26 9.08 -22.05
C VAL A 965 -33.19 9.79 -21.06
N LYS A 966 -33.05 9.49 -19.77
CA LYS A 966 -33.84 10.08 -18.67
C LYS A 966 -33.24 11.42 -18.21
N ARG A 967 -31.91 11.48 -18.00
CA ARG A 967 -31.18 12.69 -17.58
C ARG A 967 -29.68 12.59 -17.86
N ARG A 968 -28.98 13.73 -17.85
CA ARG A 968 -27.52 13.78 -17.72
C ARG A 968 -27.08 13.25 -16.35
N ILE A 969 -25.99 12.48 -16.32
CA ILE A 969 -25.24 12.14 -15.11
C ILE A 969 -23.95 12.97 -15.06
N TYR A 970 -23.19 12.97 -16.16
CA TYR A 970 -21.89 13.65 -16.26
C TYR A 970 -21.67 14.19 -17.67
N GLY A 971 -21.26 15.45 -17.77
CA GLY A 971 -21.14 16.21 -19.02
C GLY A 971 -21.32 17.71 -18.81
N PRO A 972 -21.13 18.54 -19.85
CA PRO A 972 -21.30 19.99 -19.76
C PRO A 972 -22.77 20.38 -19.54
N GLU A 973 -23.04 21.49 -18.85
CA GLU A 973 -24.41 21.90 -18.48
C GLU A 973 -25.30 22.15 -19.69
N SER A 974 -24.77 22.82 -20.72
CA SER A 974 -25.34 22.88 -22.05
C SER A 974 -24.25 22.65 -23.10
N LEU A 975 -24.60 22.73 -24.38
CA LEU A 975 -23.61 22.75 -25.48
C LEU A 975 -23.14 24.17 -25.83
N SER A 976 -23.20 25.14 -24.90
CA SER A 976 -22.53 26.43 -25.12
C SER A 976 -21.01 26.28 -25.02
N ASP A 977 -20.25 27.11 -25.74
CA ASP A 977 -18.77 27.12 -25.65
C ASP A 977 -18.30 27.38 -24.20
N VAL A 978 -19.08 28.14 -23.42
CA VAL A 978 -18.77 28.47 -22.01
C VAL A 978 -18.92 27.25 -21.11
N ASP A 979 -20.00 26.48 -21.26
CA ASP A 979 -20.29 25.33 -20.40
C ASP A 979 -19.39 24.14 -20.74
N ILE A 980 -19.03 23.97 -22.01
CA ILE A 980 -18.05 22.98 -22.44
C ILE A 980 -16.64 23.37 -21.94
N ASP A 981 -16.23 24.65 -22.03
CA ASP A 981 -14.95 25.11 -21.46
C ASP A 981 -14.89 24.97 -19.94
N ALA A 982 -16.00 25.22 -19.24
CA ALA A 982 -16.11 25.02 -17.79
C ALA A 982 -15.98 23.53 -17.44
N PHE A 983 -16.70 22.66 -18.17
CA PHE A 983 -16.62 21.21 -18.01
C PHE A 983 -15.22 20.67 -18.30
N MET A 984 -14.58 21.06 -19.41
CA MET A 984 -13.21 20.64 -19.77
C MET A 984 -12.21 20.89 -18.64
N LYS A 985 -12.29 22.04 -17.96
CA LYS A 985 -11.39 22.38 -16.85
C LYS A 985 -11.47 21.39 -15.68
N GLU A 986 -12.66 20.87 -15.38
CA GLU A 986 -12.89 19.94 -14.28
C GLU A 986 -12.84 18.46 -14.70
N ALA A 987 -13.16 18.15 -15.96
CA ALA A 987 -13.38 16.78 -16.44
C ALA A 987 -12.27 16.22 -17.35
N ALA A 988 -11.47 17.07 -18.01
CA ALA A 988 -10.45 16.56 -18.94
C ALA A 988 -9.34 15.82 -18.20
N GLY A 989 -8.82 14.76 -18.82
CA GLY A 989 -7.79 13.89 -18.28
C GLY A 989 -7.03 13.13 -19.37
N THR A 990 -6.11 12.26 -18.95
CA THR A 990 -5.24 11.48 -19.82
C THR A 990 -5.94 10.25 -20.40
N VAL A 991 -5.56 9.84 -21.62
CA VAL A 991 -5.91 8.52 -22.22
C VAL A 991 -4.83 7.46 -21.93
N TRP A 992 -3.81 7.85 -21.18
CA TRP A 992 -2.61 7.10 -20.86
C TRP A 992 -1.77 6.68 -22.09
N HIS A 993 -1.73 7.52 -23.13
CA HIS A 993 -1.05 7.31 -24.42
C HIS A 993 0.30 8.03 -24.58
N ILE A 994 0.85 8.62 -23.50
CA ILE A 994 2.17 9.28 -23.44
C ILE A 994 3.25 8.65 -24.34
N ASN A 995 3.86 9.51 -25.16
CA ASN A 995 4.93 9.17 -26.11
C ASN A 995 5.86 10.39 -26.35
N GLY A 996 6.94 10.20 -27.12
CA GLY A 996 7.82 11.28 -27.63
C GLY A 996 8.98 11.72 -26.73
N THR A 997 8.99 11.31 -25.46
CA THR A 997 9.93 11.82 -24.43
C THR A 997 11.41 11.43 -24.59
N ALA A 998 11.76 10.67 -25.63
CA ALA A 998 13.12 10.43 -26.09
C ALA A 998 13.13 10.24 -27.63
N MET A 999 12.45 11.14 -28.34
CA MET A 999 12.13 11.08 -29.78
C MET A 999 13.27 10.59 -30.70
N MET A 1000 12.89 9.73 -31.65
CA MET A 1000 13.69 9.33 -32.82
C MET A 1000 13.71 10.43 -33.89
N GLY A 1001 14.87 10.70 -34.49
CA GLY A 1001 14.98 11.70 -35.55
C GLY A 1001 16.30 11.68 -36.31
N LYS A 1002 16.50 12.70 -37.15
CA LYS A 1002 17.74 12.92 -37.90
C LYS A 1002 18.77 13.65 -37.02
N PRO A 1003 20.08 13.48 -37.25
CA PRO A 1003 21.14 14.08 -36.42
C PRO A 1003 21.11 15.61 -36.35
N GLU A 1004 20.48 16.29 -37.30
CA GLU A 1004 20.36 17.76 -37.34
C GLU A 1004 19.22 18.30 -36.47
N ASN A 1005 18.39 17.43 -35.87
CA ASN A 1005 17.36 17.83 -34.92
C ASN A 1005 17.91 17.76 -33.49
N GLU A 1006 18.17 18.93 -32.89
CA GLU A 1006 18.71 19.04 -31.52
C GLU A 1006 17.85 18.38 -30.43
N LEU A 1007 16.56 18.13 -30.69
CA LEU A 1007 15.64 17.46 -29.78
C LEU A 1007 15.49 15.94 -30.06
N ALA A 1008 16.16 15.39 -31.07
CA ALA A 1008 16.20 13.95 -31.29
C ALA A 1008 17.20 13.29 -30.33
N CYS A 1009 16.78 12.18 -29.71
CA CYS A 1009 17.58 11.42 -28.76
C CYS A 1009 18.16 10.14 -29.37
N VAL A 1010 17.48 9.57 -30.39
CA VAL A 1010 17.92 8.37 -31.10
C VAL A 1010 17.87 8.50 -32.62
N ASP A 1011 18.71 7.74 -33.31
CA ASP A 1011 18.65 7.57 -34.77
C ASP A 1011 17.54 6.59 -35.21
N THR A 1012 17.40 6.37 -36.52
CA THR A 1012 16.41 5.43 -37.09
C THR A 1012 16.70 3.95 -36.81
N ASP A 1013 17.88 3.64 -36.28
CA ASP A 1013 18.24 2.33 -35.77
C ASP A 1013 18.01 2.25 -34.24
N PHE A 1014 17.37 3.26 -33.63
CA PHE A 1014 17.10 3.38 -32.20
C PHE A 1014 18.31 3.63 -31.30
N LYS A 1015 19.49 3.93 -31.86
CA LYS A 1015 20.75 4.14 -31.10
C LYS A 1015 20.78 5.53 -30.49
N VAL A 1016 21.19 5.63 -29.23
CA VAL A 1016 21.27 6.91 -28.50
C VAL A 1016 22.41 7.78 -29.05
N PHE A 1017 22.12 9.02 -29.44
CA PHE A 1017 23.10 9.88 -30.10
C PHE A 1017 24.33 10.16 -29.20
N GLY A 1018 25.49 9.62 -29.59
CA GLY A 1018 26.75 9.80 -28.86
C GLY A 1018 26.85 9.02 -27.56
N VAL A 1019 26.10 7.92 -27.42
CA VAL A 1019 26.28 6.91 -26.37
C VAL A 1019 26.34 5.54 -27.05
N GLU A 1020 27.42 4.80 -26.83
CA GLU A 1020 27.64 3.51 -27.50
C GLU A 1020 27.02 2.36 -26.67
N GLY A 1021 26.75 1.22 -27.32
CA GLY A 1021 26.11 0.07 -26.66
C GLY A 1021 24.65 0.26 -26.21
N LEU A 1022 23.97 1.37 -26.56
CA LEU A 1022 22.65 1.73 -26.00
C LEU A 1022 21.58 2.04 -27.07
N ARG A 1023 20.39 1.41 -26.93
CA ARG A 1023 19.17 1.75 -27.69
C ARG A 1023 17.96 2.02 -26.79
N LEU A 1024 16.96 2.73 -27.35
CA LEU A 1024 15.64 2.92 -26.76
C LEU A 1024 14.57 2.31 -27.68
N ALA A 1025 13.76 1.37 -27.20
CA ALA A 1025 12.81 0.60 -28.03
C ALA A 1025 11.40 0.58 -27.43
N ASP A 1026 10.87 1.75 -27.08
CA ASP A 1026 9.49 1.94 -26.62
C ASP A 1026 8.89 3.27 -27.10
N VAL A 1027 7.64 3.58 -26.72
CA VAL A 1027 6.89 4.77 -27.14
C VAL A 1027 7.54 6.12 -26.80
N SER A 1028 8.59 6.17 -25.96
CA SER A 1028 9.41 7.37 -25.80
C SER A 1028 10.02 7.85 -27.13
N VAL A 1029 10.28 6.95 -28.09
CA VAL A 1029 10.93 7.31 -29.36
C VAL A 1029 9.97 7.82 -30.45
N CYS A 1030 8.65 7.77 -30.24
CA CYS A 1030 7.68 8.19 -31.25
C CYS A 1030 7.86 9.67 -31.65
N PRO A 1031 8.13 10.00 -32.93
CA PRO A 1031 8.30 11.39 -33.37
C PRO A 1031 6.98 12.17 -33.58
N LEU A 1032 5.85 11.51 -33.37
CA LEU A 1032 4.48 12.04 -33.47
C LEU A 1032 3.54 11.02 -32.82
N THR A 1033 2.55 11.48 -32.05
CA THR A 1033 1.48 10.59 -31.55
C THR A 1033 0.66 10.03 -32.71
N THR A 1034 0.52 8.71 -32.75
CA THR A 1034 -0.29 8.00 -33.75
C THR A 1034 -1.79 8.14 -33.45
N ASN A 1035 -2.61 8.19 -34.49
CA ASN A 1035 -4.06 8.33 -34.41
C ASN A 1035 -4.74 7.00 -34.03
N ASN A 1036 -4.37 6.44 -32.88
CA ASN A 1036 -4.76 5.13 -32.38
C ASN A 1036 -4.72 5.02 -30.85
N HIS A 1037 -4.91 3.79 -30.36
CA HIS A 1037 -4.61 3.42 -28.96
C HIS A 1037 -3.23 2.77 -28.88
N THR A 1038 -2.30 3.41 -28.18
CA THR A 1038 -0.85 3.29 -28.47
C THR A 1038 -0.19 1.96 -28.07
N GLN A 1039 -0.95 0.94 -27.63
CA GLN A 1039 -0.39 -0.40 -27.43
C GLN A 1039 0.12 -1.03 -28.73
N SER A 1040 -0.57 -0.80 -29.86
CA SER A 1040 -0.15 -1.25 -31.20
C SER A 1040 1.18 -0.60 -31.59
N THR A 1041 1.27 0.73 -31.47
CA THR A 1041 2.49 1.51 -31.68
C THR A 1041 3.65 1.04 -30.80
N ALA A 1042 3.39 0.64 -29.55
CA ALA A 1042 4.41 0.06 -28.68
C ALA A 1042 4.92 -1.31 -29.19
N TYR A 1043 4.03 -2.20 -29.64
CA TYR A 1043 4.45 -3.46 -30.27
C TYR A 1043 5.23 -3.22 -31.58
N LEU A 1044 4.78 -2.27 -32.41
CA LEU A 1044 5.45 -1.88 -33.65
C LEU A 1044 6.87 -1.41 -33.42
N VAL A 1045 7.09 -0.53 -32.43
CA VAL A 1045 8.44 -0.05 -32.08
C VAL A 1045 9.34 -1.20 -31.62
N GLY A 1046 8.86 -2.08 -30.74
CA GLY A 1046 9.61 -3.27 -30.29
C GLY A 1046 9.94 -4.24 -31.44
N GLN A 1047 9.01 -4.43 -32.37
CA GLN A 1047 9.19 -5.26 -33.56
C GLN A 1047 10.25 -4.66 -34.51
N LYS A 1048 10.12 -3.38 -34.87
CA LYS A 1048 11.08 -2.67 -35.74
C LYS A 1048 12.49 -2.66 -35.14
N ALA A 1049 12.62 -2.43 -33.83
CA ALA A 1049 13.89 -2.47 -33.13
C ALA A 1049 14.51 -3.88 -33.13
N ALA A 1050 13.71 -4.93 -32.91
CA ALA A 1050 14.17 -6.30 -33.03
C ALA A 1050 14.61 -6.64 -34.47
N ASP A 1051 13.89 -6.19 -35.50
CA ASP A 1051 14.23 -6.42 -36.91
C ASP A 1051 15.58 -5.75 -37.28
N LYS A 1052 15.79 -4.51 -36.83
CA LYS A 1052 17.06 -3.77 -36.98
C LYS A 1052 18.22 -4.50 -36.28
N LEU A 1053 18.03 -5.00 -35.05
CA LEU A 1053 19.04 -5.77 -34.31
C LEU A 1053 19.35 -7.13 -34.96
N ILE A 1054 18.33 -7.86 -35.41
CA ILE A 1054 18.46 -9.15 -36.12
C ILE A 1054 19.21 -8.98 -37.45
N ALA A 1055 18.98 -7.88 -38.17
CA ALA A 1055 19.73 -7.53 -39.37
C ALA A 1055 21.20 -7.17 -39.05
N GLN A 1056 21.44 -6.22 -38.13
CA GLN A 1056 22.78 -5.73 -37.80
C GLN A 1056 23.71 -6.85 -37.31
N TYR A 1057 23.22 -7.70 -36.40
CA TYR A 1057 23.99 -8.81 -35.84
C TYR A 1057 23.82 -10.14 -36.60
N GLN A 1058 23.21 -10.11 -37.79
CA GLN A 1058 23.01 -11.25 -38.70
C GLN A 1058 22.30 -12.46 -38.06
N LEU A 1059 21.50 -12.24 -37.01
CA LEU A 1059 20.89 -13.26 -36.15
C LEU A 1059 19.86 -14.14 -36.88
N GLY A 1060 19.39 -13.70 -38.05
CA GLY A 1060 18.49 -14.44 -38.93
C GLY A 1060 19.12 -15.62 -39.68
N ARG A 1061 20.42 -15.91 -39.48
CA ARG A 1061 21.11 -17.09 -40.01
C ARG A 1061 21.59 -17.97 -38.85
N GLN A 1062 21.43 -19.28 -38.98
CA GLN A 1062 22.24 -20.21 -38.18
C GLN A 1062 23.71 -20.01 -38.55
N ALA A 1063 24.59 -20.09 -37.55
CA ALA A 1063 26.03 -20.11 -37.79
C ALA A 1063 26.38 -21.32 -38.68
N ARG A 1064 27.18 -21.10 -39.71
CA ARG A 1064 27.77 -22.21 -40.47
C ARG A 1064 28.84 -22.87 -39.59
N LEU A 1065 28.55 -24.08 -39.14
CA LEU A 1065 29.51 -25.03 -38.59
C LEU A 1065 30.54 -25.44 -39.66
#